data_AF-A0A845TW47-F1
#
_entry.id   AF-A0A845TW47-F1
#
_cell.length_a   1.000
_cell.length_b   1.000
_cell.length_c   1.000
_cell.angle_alpha   90.00
_cell.angle_beta   90.00
_cell.angle_gamma   90.00
#
_symmetry.space_group_name_H-M   'P 1'
#
loop_
_entity.id
_entity.type
_entity.pdbx_description
1 polymer ?
#
loop_
_entity_poly.entity_id
_entity_poly.type
_entity_poly.pdbx_seq_one_letter_code
_entity_poly.pdbx_strand_id
1 'polypeptide(L)'
;MNGGKPLQGEGNIERYEPARLERRPLAATGSSGTIEMERAPELVAYWNVLRKRRWTVLAVFFVLFTLVLLGTLKQRPVYRATALLEIQKENANILTMKEMFELDTVSDTYLETQYKIFKSDTLARRVISQLHLDTIEEFNPKNRSRESVDQAVLARFEDRLGIEPVKRSRLVEVTFDSYDPQLAARAVNVLAENYIEQNLEVRWEATQKASEWLAQQLAGMKGKLEKSEDELQAYVRENGLLFLETEKGGRENIADERLRQLQEELTHAQSVRYEKESLARLAEAGDAAALPGLADNKLLQDLTERLADLERERAQLSSTFTPEYPKVRQVQSQIEQIEAVLKRERLRAAERVKNEYAAAVRREALVRQAWEQQQHAVAERTVQYTILRREVGANRELYEGLLSRLKEAGVSAGLKSSNIRIVDAAQAPKKPAKPNLLVNLGLGLLLGLGFGVGAAFLLEHLDNTLKSAEDVERFLQVPALALIPSAQSLNGNGRGAHGLAQGKSPKKELALAKKGPPHPAWFRIDAPGQHGTFTEAFRGLRTSVLLSTAERAPRTLLVTSARPGEGKTTVSINLSISLAQLGPGVLLIDGDLRRPSVHRAFGLENEGGVVRYLTGGQDWRQVVRPSGLAGLDVIVSGPMPPNPAELLSSERMRQLIREATREYRCVIIDSPPLLNVADSRILATMVEGLILVVEGGGTPRELAQRAQACVRNVGAAVIGVVLNNLDLRADGGYYAQYYRDDYYTTPEASTNGDAAHAAKAHQG
;
A
#
# COMPACT_ATOMS: atom_id res chain seq x y z
N MET A 1 -24.95 -67.77 79.36
CA MET A 1 -24.78 -66.65 78.42
C MET A 1 -23.32 -66.65 78.01
N ASN A 2 -23.01 -67.41 76.96
CA ASN A 2 -22.88 -66.95 75.56
C ASN A 2 -21.51 -66.29 75.40
N GLY A 3 -20.43 -66.94 74.95
CA GLY A 3 -20.25 -68.14 74.11
C GLY A 3 -19.20 -67.71 73.06
N GLY A 4 -17.91 -68.05 73.16
CA GLY A 4 -17.31 -69.40 73.13
C GLY A 4 -17.28 -69.87 71.66
N LYS A 5 -16.16 -70.15 70.98
CA LYS A 5 -14.85 -70.69 71.37
C LYS A 5 -13.82 -70.52 70.22
N PRO A 6 -12.53 -70.85 70.45
CA PRO A 6 -11.35 -70.40 69.69
C PRO A 6 -10.69 -71.54 68.87
N LEU A 7 -9.50 -71.29 68.29
CA LEU A 7 -8.22 -72.01 68.55
C LEU A 7 -7.24 -71.97 67.36
N GLN A 8 -5.96 -71.75 67.71
CA GLN A 8 -4.72 -72.36 67.18
C GLN A 8 -4.41 -72.23 65.68
N GLY A 9 -3.16 -72.16 65.22
CA GLY A 9 -1.87 -72.46 65.80
C GLY A 9 -0.92 -72.73 64.63
N GLU A 10 0.32 -72.28 64.82
CA GLU A 10 1.58 -72.59 64.14
C GLU A 10 1.63 -73.59 62.96
N GLY A 11 2.34 -73.15 61.91
CA GLY A 11 3.41 -73.88 61.22
C GLY A 11 3.08 -75.19 60.49
N ASN A 12 3.38 -75.26 59.19
CA ASN A 12 4.30 -76.30 58.71
C ASN A 12 4.83 -76.04 57.31
N ILE A 13 6.08 -76.47 57.14
CA ILE A 13 6.82 -76.63 55.89
C ILE A 13 6.29 -77.90 55.22
N GLU A 14 6.03 -77.90 53.90
CA GLU A 14 6.18 -79.13 53.11
C GLU A 14 6.28 -78.90 51.59
N ARG A 15 7.22 -79.63 51.00
CA ARG A 15 7.45 -79.79 49.57
C ARG A 15 6.29 -80.55 48.92
N TYR A 16 5.96 -80.23 47.67
CA TYR A 16 5.35 -81.19 46.74
C TYR A 16 5.72 -80.86 45.28
N GLU A 17 6.47 -81.76 44.65
CA GLU A 17 6.57 -81.96 43.19
C GLU A 17 5.28 -82.67 42.68
N PRO A 18 5.07 -82.91 41.36
CA PRO A 18 5.02 -82.00 40.22
C PRO A 18 3.67 -82.14 39.47
N ALA A 19 3.21 -81.11 38.75
CA ALA A 19 2.07 -81.24 37.83
C ALA A 19 2.45 -80.81 36.42
N ARG A 20 2.42 -81.78 35.49
CA ARG A 20 2.40 -81.57 34.04
C ARG A 20 1.28 -80.59 33.69
N LEU A 21 1.61 -79.51 32.99
CA LEU A 21 0.64 -78.73 32.23
C LEU A 21 1.12 -78.60 30.78
N GLU A 22 0.21 -79.01 29.92
CA GLU A 22 0.31 -79.07 28.48
C GLU A 22 0.53 -77.69 27.86
N ARG A 23 1.19 -77.71 26.70
CA ARG A 23 1.45 -76.52 25.88
C ARG A 23 0.14 -75.93 25.37
N ARG A 24 -0.14 -74.69 25.74
CA ARG A 24 -0.96 -73.74 24.97
C ARG A 24 -0.06 -72.63 24.44
N PRO A 25 -0.18 -72.24 23.15
CA PRO A 25 0.60 -71.15 22.61
C PRO A 25 0.10 -69.83 23.20
N LEU A 26 0.96 -69.10 23.89
CA LEU A 26 0.72 -67.72 24.28
C LEU A 26 0.74 -66.86 23.01
N ALA A 27 -0.44 -66.43 22.60
CA ALA A 27 -0.61 -65.31 21.70
C ALA A 27 0.09 -64.10 22.31
N ALA A 28 1.13 -63.60 21.63
CA ALA A 28 1.77 -62.35 21.98
C ALA A 28 0.78 -61.21 21.71
N THR A 29 0.07 -60.78 22.75
CA THR A 29 -0.47 -59.42 22.85
C THR A 29 0.71 -58.47 22.98
N GLY A 30 1.33 -58.12 21.86
CA GLY A 30 2.25 -57.00 21.75
C GLY A 30 1.46 -55.71 21.87
N SER A 31 1.57 -55.05 23.01
CA SER A 31 1.20 -53.66 23.18
C SER A 31 1.92 -52.83 22.10
N SER A 32 1.15 -52.25 21.19
CA SER A 32 1.57 -51.16 20.32
C SER A 32 1.79 -49.89 21.17
N GLY A 33 2.82 -49.93 22.02
CA GLY A 33 3.45 -48.74 22.56
C GLY A 33 4.37 -48.19 21.49
N THR A 34 3.82 -47.32 20.65
CA THR A 34 4.61 -46.39 19.85
C THR A 34 5.52 -45.61 20.79
N ILE A 35 6.81 -45.95 20.81
CA ILE A 35 7.83 -45.09 21.38
C ILE A 35 7.84 -43.86 20.45
N GLU A 36 7.16 -42.80 20.85
CA GLU A 36 7.34 -41.48 20.27
C GLU A 36 8.79 -41.07 20.55
N MET A 37 9.67 -41.31 19.58
CA MET A 37 11.00 -40.73 19.57
C MET A 37 10.82 -39.21 19.47
N GLU A 38 11.17 -38.56 20.57
CA GLU A 38 11.29 -37.12 20.74
C GLU A 38 12.04 -36.53 19.53
N ARG A 39 11.30 -35.86 18.65
CA ARG A 39 11.88 -35.17 17.48
C ARG A 39 12.87 -34.14 18.02
N ALA A 40 14.14 -34.24 17.62
CA ALA A 40 15.05 -33.11 17.73
C ALA A 40 14.34 -31.85 17.18
N PRO A 41 14.43 -30.68 17.84
CA PRO A 41 13.67 -29.51 17.44
C PRO A 41 13.97 -29.22 15.97
N GLU A 42 12.92 -29.19 15.14
CA GLU A 42 13.02 -29.13 13.67
C GLU A 42 13.98 -28.02 13.19
N LEU A 43 14.13 -26.96 14.00
CA LEU A 43 15.06 -25.85 13.83
C LEU A 43 16.55 -26.26 13.74
N VAL A 44 17.00 -27.25 14.52
CA VAL A 44 18.40 -27.72 14.48
C VAL A 44 18.69 -28.46 13.18
N ALA A 45 17.72 -29.23 12.67
CA ALA A 45 17.82 -29.89 11.38
C ALA A 45 17.93 -28.86 10.24
N TYR A 46 17.06 -27.84 10.23
CA TYR A 46 17.10 -26.76 9.23
C TYR A 46 18.42 -25.98 9.29
N TRP A 47 18.95 -25.72 10.48
CA TRP A 47 20.24 -25.04 10.66
C TRP A 47 21.42 -25.84 10.10
N ASN A 48 21.41 -27.16 10.28
CA ASN A 48 22.46 -28.03 9.77
C ASN A 48 22.48 -28.08 8.24
N VAL A 49 21.31 -28.09 7.58
CA VAL A 49 21.21 -28.00 6.11
C VAL A 49 21.85 -26.70 5.60
N LEU A 50 21.52 -25.57 6.22
CA LEU A 50 22.07 -24.27 5.86
C LEU A 50 23.59 -24.22 6.07
N ARG A 51 24.10 -24.75 7.18
CA ARG A 51 25.54 -24.78 7.47
C ARG A 51 26.31 -25.65 6.47
N LYS A 52 25.77 -26.83 6.14
CA LYS A 52 26.37 -27.78 5.19
C LYS A 52 26.41 -27.21 3.77
N ARG A 53 25.34 -26.53 3.33
CA ARG A 53 25.19 -25.97 1.98
C ARG A 53 25.44 -24.46 1.91
N ARG A 54 26.12 -23.87 2.90
CA ARG A 54 26.40 -22.41 2.97
C ARG A 54 27.03 -21.85 1.70
N TRP A 55 27.89 -22.62 1.03
CA TRP A 55 28.51 -22.22 -0.23
C TRP A 55 27.53 -22.19 -1.40
N THR A 56 26.52 -23.08 -1.41
CA THR A 56 25.43 -23.04 -2.41
C THR A 56 24.56 -21.81 -2.19
N VAL A 57 24.18 -21.54 -0.93
CA VAL A 57 23.38 -20.34 -0.58
C VAL A 57 24.12 -19.08 -1.02
N LEU A 58 25.41 -18.96 -0.66
CA LEU A 58 26.24 -17.83 -1.05
C LEU A 58 26.42 -17.72 -2.57
N ALA A 59 26.67 -18.82 -3.28
CA ALA A 59 26.85 -18.79 -4.73
C ALA A 59 25.58 -18.31 -5.45
N VAL A 60 24.42 -18.87 -5.12
CA VAL A 60 23.12 -18.46 -5.71
C VAL A 60 22.80 -17.02 -5.36
N PHE A 61 23.04 -16.61 -4.10
CA PHE A 61 22.88 -15.23 -3.65
C PHE A 61 23.74 -14.28 -4.47
N PHE A 62 25.05 -14.52 -4.58
CA PHE A 62 25.96 -13.64 -5.29
C PHE A 62 25.63 -13.56 -6.78
N VAL A 63 25.25 -14.67 -7.43
CA VAL A 63 24.85 -14.67 -8.84
C VAL A 63 23.61 -13.81 -9.06
N LEU A 64 22.54 -14.03 -8.27
CA LEU A 64 21.29 -13.29 -8.41
C LEU A 64 21.45 -11.82 -8.02
N PHE A 65 22.16 -11.54 -6.92
CA PHE A 65 22.44 -10.19 -6.47
C PHE A 65 23.26 -9.41 -7.50
N THR A 66 24.30 -10.03 -8.09
CA THR A 66 25.11 -9.41 -9.14
C THR A 66 24.30 -9.18 -10.41
N LEU A 67 23.39 -10.09 -10.77
CA LEU A 67 22.50 -9.91 -11.91
C LEU A 67 21.53 -8.75 -11.70
N VAL A 68 20.92 -8.63 -10.52
CA VAL A 68 20.04 -7.51 -10.15
C VAL A 68 20.82 -6.19 -10.09
N LEU A 69 22.04 -6.20 -9.56
CA LEU A 69 22.93 -5.04 -9.51
C LEU A 69 23.29 -4.57 -10.93
N LEU A 70 23.76 -5.48 -11.79
CA LEU A 70 24.08 -5.17 -13.19
C LEU A 70 22.85 -4.70 -13.97
N GLY A 71 21.69 -5.34 -13.77
CA GLY A 71 20.43 -4.93 -14.36
C GLY A 71 20.01 -3.52 -13.93
N THR A 72 20.18 -3.20 -12.66
CA THR A 72 19.88 -1.87 -12.10
C THR A 72 20.85 -0.80 -12.61
N LEU A 73 22.14 -1.11 -12.71
CA LEU A 73 23.17 -0.19 -13.23
C LEU A 73 23.04 0.06 -14.73
N LYS A 74 22.47 -0.88 -15.50
CA LYS A 74 22.25 -0.75 -16.94
C LYS A 74 20.99 0.06 -17.29
N GLN A 75 20.07 0.25 -16.34
CA GLN A 75 18.88 1.08 -16.56
C GLN A 75 19.28 2.56 -16.66
N ARG A 76 18.70 3.26 -17.64
CA ARG A 76 18.95 4.70 -17.80
C ARG A 76 18.35 5.47 -16.61
N PRO A 77 19.11 6.38 -15.97
CA PRO A 77 18.60 7.18 -14.87
C PRO A 77 17.48 8.10 -15.36
N VAL A 78 16.36 8.11 -14.64
CA VAL A 78 15.24 9.02 -14.89
C VAL A 78 15.22 10.07 -13.80
N TYR A 79 15.21 11.33 -14.20
CA TYR A 79 15.17 12.50 -13.36
C TYR A 79 13.75 13.05 -13.33
N ARG A 80 13.24 13.31 -12.12
CA ARG A 80 11.93 13.90 -11.90
C ARG A 80 12.10 15.34 -11.44
N ALA A 81 11.57 16.29 -12.20
CA ALA A 81 11.47 17.67 -11.77
C ALA A 81 10.04 17.95 -11.29
N THR A 82 9.90 18.80 -10.27
CA THR A 82 8.62 19.12 -9.63
C THR A 82 8.45 20.64 -9.57
N ALA A 83 7.30 21.16 -9.99
CA ALA A 83 6.86 22.52 -9.70
C ALA A 83 5.58 22.49 -8.86
N LEU A 84 5.41 23.53 -8.05
CA LEU A 84 4.24 23.73 -7.21
C LEU A 84 3.48 24.98 -7.70
N LEU A 85 2.23 24.80 -8.09
CA LEU A 85 1.36 25.91 -8.48
C LEU A 85 0.21 26.06 -7.48
N GLU A 86 -0.14 27.29 -7.16
CA GLU A 86 -1.34 27.63 -6.42
C GLU A 86 -2.43 28.07 -7.38
N ILE A 87 -3.61 27.45 -7.29
CA ILE A 87 -4.80 27.81 -8.06
C ILE A 87 -5.80 28.44 -7.10
N GLN A 88 -5.95 29.76 -7.16
CA GLN A 88 -6.89 30.48 -6.30
C GLN A 88 -8.31 30.39 -6.89
N LYS A 89 -9.26 30.03 -6.02
CA LYS A 89 -10.68 30.06 -6.35
C LYS A 89 -11.11 31.52 -6.54
N GLU A 90 -11.78 31.76 -7.64
CA GLU A 90 -12.34 33.06 -7.96
C GLU A 90 -13.60 33.29 -7.12
N ASN A 91 -13.68 34.42 -6.44
CA ASN A 91 -14.97 34.92 -5.97
C ASN A 91 -15.61 35.57 -7.20
N ALA A 92 -16.61 34.91 -7.79
CA ALA A 92 -17.42 35.53 -8.81
C ALA A 92 -18.12 36.75 -8.18
N ASN A 93 -17.51 37.94 -8.30
CA ASN A 93 -18.13 39.20 -7.87
C ASN A 93 -19.31 39.61 -8.79
N ILE A 94 -19.73 38.71 -9.68
CA ILE A 94 -21.00 38.79 -10.41
C ILE A 94 -22.05 38.08 -9.56
N LEU A 95 -22.39 38.70 -8.43
CA LEU A 95 -23.49 38.28 -7.57
C LEU A 95 -24.80 38.36 -8.36
N THR A 96 -25.25 37.23 -8.90
CA THR A 96 -26.68 36.99 -9.03
C THR A 96 -27.17 36.69 -7.61
N MET A 97 -28.24 37.34 -7.13
CA MET A 97 -28.87 37.14 -5.80
C MET A 97 -29.30 35.69 -5.49
N LYS A 98 -28.95 34.73 -6.35
CA LYS A 98 -29.28 33.32 -6.30
C LYS A 98 -28.17 32.43 -5.70
N GLU A 99 -26.97 32.97 -5.46
CA GLU A 99 -25.80 32.16 -5.04
C GLU A 99 -25.52 32.16 -3.52
N MET A 100 -26.41 32.74 -2.69
CA MET A 100 -26.22 32.77 -1.22
C MET A 100 -26.41 31.41 -0.51
N PHE A 101 -26.75 30.32 -1.22
CA PHE A 101 -27.13 29.04 -0.59
C PHE A 101 -26.29 27.81 -0.96
N GLU A 102 -25.22 27.91 -1.75
CA GLU A 102 -24.35 26.75 -2.02
C GLU A 102 -23.03 26.84 -1.24
N LEU A 103 -23.05 26.34 0.00
CA LEU A 103 -21.84 26.07 0.78
C LEU A 103 -21.13 24.78 0.32
N ASP A 104 -19.83 24.93 0.08
CA ASP A 104 -18.73 23.95 0.10
C ASP A 104 -18.63 22.78 -0.91
N THR A 105 -19.70 22.28 -1.54
CA THR A 105 -19.56 21.09 -2.42
C THR A 105 -19.02 21.39 -3.84
N VAL A 106 -19.07 22.64 -4.30
CA VAL A 106 -18.59 23.04 -5.64
C VAL A 106 -17.06 23.31 -5.67
N SER A 107 -16.38 23.28 -4.52
CA SER A 107 -14.93 23.57 -4.42
C SER A 107 -14.05 22.51 -5.10
N ASP A 108 -14.33 21.23 -4.84
CA ASP A 108 -13.47 20.15 -5.31
C ASP A 108 -13.62 19.91 -6.83
N THR A 109 -14.84 20.05 -7.36
CA THR A 109 -15.11 19.90 -8.80
C THR A 109 -14.39 20.96 -9.65
N TYR A 110 -14.24 22.19 -9.14
CA TYR A 110 -13.49 23.23 -9.84
C TYR A 110 -12.01 22.84 -10.00
N LEU A 111 -11.37 22.41 -8.91
CA LEU A 111 -9.97 22.00 -8.94
C LEU A 111 -9.76 20.75 -9.82
N GLU A 112 -10.64 19.77 -9.74
CA GLU A 112 -10.61 18.60 -10.64
C GLU A 112 -10.69 18.99 -12.12
N THR A 113 -11.52 19.97 -12.46
CA THR A 113 -11.63 20.49 -13.82
C THR A 113 -10.33 21.18 -14.25
N GLN A 114 -9.72 21.99 -13.37
CA GLN A 114 -8.43 22.62 -13.66
C GLN A 114 -7.32 21.56 -13.88
N TYR A 115 -7.30 20.48 -13.10
CA TYR A 115 -6.33 19.40 -13.30
C TYR A 115 -6.49 18.70 -14.64
N LYS A 116 -7.74 18.47 -15.09
CA LYS A 116 -8.00 17.91 -16.43
C LYS A 116 -7.59 18.86 -17.55
N ILE A 117 -7.83 20.16 -17.40
CA ILE A 117 -7.37 21.17 -18.35
C ILE A 117 -5.84 21.17 -18.43
N PHE A 118 -5.15 21.07 -17.28
CA PHE A 118 -3.68 20.97 -17.23
C PHE A 118 -3.14 19.71 -17.93
N LYS A 119 -3.92 18.62 -17.99
CA LYS A 119 -3.63 17.40 -18.76
C LYS A 119 -4.14 17.43 -20.21
N SER A 120 -4.63 18.57 -20.71
CA SER A 120 -5.20 18.62 -22.06
C SER A 120 -4.15 18.46 -23.17
N ASP A 121 -4.52 17.75 -24.23
CA ASP A 121 -3.70 17.54 -25.43
C ASP A 121 -3.23 18.85 -26.07
N THR A 122 -4.03 19.92 -25.98
CA THR A 122 -3.72 21.21 -26.59
C THR A 122 -2.51 21.87 -25.92
N LEU A 123 -2.46 21.85 -24.58
CA LEU A 123 -1.31 22.31 -23.81
C LEU A 123 -0.10 21.40 -24.03
N ALA A 124 -0.30 20.08 -23.97
CA ALA A 124 0.77 19.13 -24.20
C ALA A 124 1.43 19.32 -25.59
N ARG A 125 0.63 19.49 -26.65
CA ARG A 125 1.14 19.76 -28.01
C ARG A 125 1.89 21.08 -28.11
N ARG A 126 1.44 22.14 -27.41
CA ARG A 126 2.14 23.44 -27.37
C ARG A 126 3.50 23.32 -26.68
N VAL A 127 3.59 22.56 -25.59
CA VAL A 127 4.86 22.30 -24.89
C VAL A 127 5.78 21.42 -25.74
N ILE A 128 5.25 20.37 -26.37
CA ILE A 128 5.99 19.47 -27.27
C ILE A 128 6.64 20.26 -28.40
N SER A 129 5.90 21.18 -29.03
CA SER A 129 6.41 21.99 -30.13
C SER A 129 7.41 23.05 -29.68
N GLN A 130 7.18 23.72 -28.55
CA GLN A 130 8.12 24.72 -27.99
C GLN A 130 9.44 24.11 -27.53
N LEU A 131 9.42 22.90 -26.97
CA LEU A 131 10.62 22.19 -26.51
C LEU A 131 11.22 21.27 -27.56
N HIS A 132 10.63 21.22 -28.76
CA HIS A 132 11.05 20.35 -29.86
C HIS A 132 11.25 18.89 -29.41
N LEU A 133 10.32 18.37 -28.60
CA LEU A 133 10.44 17.02 -28.02
C LEU A 133 10.40 15.93 -29.10
N ASP A 134 9.85 16.23 -30.28
CA ASP A 134 9.87 15.40 -31.49
C ASP A 134 11.29 15.13 -32.02
N THR A 135 12.27 15.98 -31.70
CA THR A 135 13.67 15.79 -32.11
C THR A 135 14.47 14.91 -31.14
N ILE A 136 13.94 14.67 -29.93
CA ILE A 136 14.64 13.99 -28.85
C ILE A 136 14.35 12.49 -28.92
N GLU A 137 15.40 11.66 -28.95
CA GLU A 137 15.30 10.19 -29.05
C GLU A 137 14.48 9.56 -27.89
N GLU A 138 14.40 10.26 -26.76
CA GLU A 138 13.56 9.90 -25.62
C GLU A 138 12.06 9.80 -25.98
N PHE A 139 11.57 10.72 -26.82
CA PHE A 139 10.16 10.86 -27.15
C PHE A 139 9.83 10.39 -28.56
N ASN A 140 10.78 10.47 -29.50
CA ASN A 140 10.57 10.04 -30.87
C ASN A 140 11.15 8.63 -31.15
N PRO A 141 10.29 7.58 -31.31
CA PRO A 141 10.76 6.29 -31.80
C PRO A 141 11.19 6.39 -33.27
N LYS A 142 12.47 6.13 -33.55
CA LYS A 142 13.00 6.00 -34.92
C LYS A 142 12.10 5.07 -35.76
N ASN A 143 11.69 5.52 -36.96
CA ASN A 143 10.81 4.87 -37.96
C ASN A 143 9.27 4.94 -37.75
N ARG A 144 8.67 6.13 -37.82
CA ARG A 144 7.20 6.29 -37.96
C ARG A 144 6.84 7.44 -38.93
N SER A 145 5.65 7.36 -39.56
CA SER A 145 5.12 8.45 -40.42
C SER A 145 4.78 9.70 -39.58
N ARG A 146 4.89 10.92 -40.12
CA ARG A 146 4.73 12.19 -39.36
C ARG A 146 3.49 12.24 -38.44
N GLU A 147 2.30 11.87 -38.91
CA GLU A 147 1.09 11.87 -38.06
C GLU A 147 1.12 10.83 -36.93
N SER A 148 1.77 9.69 -37.15
CA SER A 148 1.93 8.66 -36.11
C SER A 148 3.07 8.96 -35.13
N VAL A 149 4.00 9.85 -35.51
CA VAL A 149 5.03 10.40 -34.61
C VAL A 149 4.41 11.35 -33.62
N ASP A 150 3.57 12.30 -34.06
CA ASP A 150 2.95 13.30 -33.18
C ASP A 150 2.09 12.65 -32.08
N GLN A 151 1.27 11.65 -32.42
CA GLN A 151 0.48 10.91 -31.43
C GLN A 151 1.36 10.09 -30.46
N ALA A 152 2.46 9.51 -30.96
CA ALA A 152 3.36 8.73 -30.11
C ALA A 152 4.19 9.61 -29.16
N VAL A 153 4.60 10.79 -29.61
CA VAL A 153 5.29 11.79 -28.78
C VAL A 153 4.34 12.33 -27.73
N LEU A 154 3.09 12.61 -28.09
CA LEU A 154 2.04 13.03 -27.15
C LEU A 154 1.80 11.98 -26.06
N ALA A 155 1.56 10.72 -26.44
CA ALA A 155 1.34 9.65 -25.47
C ALA A 155 2.53 9.47 -24.50
N ARG A 156 3.77 9.54 -25.02
CA ARG A 156 4.98 9.46 -24.18
C ARG A 156 5.14 10.67 -23.27
N PHE A 157 4.74 11.86 -23.71
CA PHE A 157 4.74 13.06 -22.89
C PHE A 157 3.74 12.93 -21.74
N GLU A 158 2.51 12.49 -22.04
CA GLU A 158 1.45 12.26 -21.05
C GLU A 158 1.84 11.19 -20.02
N ASP A 159 2.43 10.07 -20.46
CA ASP A 159 2.90 8.99 -19.57
C ASP A 159 3.97 9.46 -18.58
N ARG A 160 4.72 10.51 -18.93
CA ARG A 160 5.80 11.09 -18.12
C ARG A 160 5.39 12.31 -17.32
N LEU A 161 4.18 12.82 -17.56
CA LEU A 161 3.60 13.97 -16.86
C LEU A 161 2.72 13.51 -15.70
N GLY A 162 3.15 13.83 -14.48
CA GLY A 162 2.35 13.63 -13.27
C GLY A 162 1.73 14.95 -12.82
N ILE A 163 0.42 14.96 -12.58
CA ILE A 163 -0.28 16.10 -11.97
C ILE A 163 -1.07 15.55 -10.80
N GLU A 164 -0.68 15.96 -9.60
CA GLU A 164 -1.25 15.44 -8.36
C GLU A 164 -1.68 16.60 -7.44
N PRO A 165 -2.91 16.59 -6.92
CA PRO A 165 -3.35 17.59 -5.96
C PRO A 165 -2.70 17.36 -4.60
N VAL A 166 -2.23 18.43 -3.97
CA VAL A 166 -1.77 18.38 -2.58
C VAL A 166 -2.99 18.41 -1.66
N LYS A 167 -3.26 17.29 -0.98
CA LYS A 167 -4.44 17.09 -0.13
C LYS A 167 -4.67 18.25 0.84
N ARG A 168 -5.92 18.70 0.96
CA ARG A 168 -6.34 19.80 1.86
C ARG A 168 -5.62 21.13 1.58
N SER A 169 -5.23 21.38 0.34
CA SER A 169 -4.63 22.65 -0.07
C SER A 169 -5.09 23.05 -1.48
N ARG A 170 -4.78 24.29 -1.88
CA ARG A 170 -5.00 24.81 -3.25
C ARG A 170 -3.80 24.61 -4.16
N LEU A 171 -2.89 23.73 -3.77
CA LEU A 171 -1.62 23.49 -4.43
C LEU A 171 -1.74 22.27 -5.34
N VAL A 172 -1.19 22.38 -6.53
CA VAL A 172 -1.01 21.29 -7.47
C VAL A 172 0.48 21.04 -7.67
N GLU A 173 0.87 19.79 -7.51
CA GLU A 173 2.20 19.32 -7.81
C GLU A 173 2.23 18.83 -9.26
N VAL A 174 3.09 19.45 -10.07
CA VAL A 174 3.31 19.08 -11.47
C VAL A 174 4.70 18.50 -11.59
N THR A 175 4.79 17.27 -12.07
CA THR A 175 6.03 16.51 -12.19
C THR A 175 6.25 16.03 -13.61
N PHE A 176 7.51 16.01 -14.04
CA PHE A 176 7.88 15.48 -15.35
C PHE A 176 9.13 14.60 -15.26
N ASP A 177 9.05 13.41 -15.85
CA ASP A 177 10.10 12.39 -15.85
C ASP A 177 10.89 12.41 -17.18
N SER A 178 12.18 12.78 -17.14
CA SER A 178 13.08 12.75 -18.31
C SER A 178 14.47 12.20 -17.97
N TYR A 179 15.19 11.68 -18.97
CA TYR A 179 16.59 11.27 -18.85
C TYR A 179 17.54 12.47 -18.69
N ASP A 180 17.12 13.68 -19.09
CA ASP A 180 17.88 14.91 -18.88
C ASP A 180 17.25 15.74 -17.75
N PRO A 181 17.99 16.03 -16.66
CA PRO A 181 17.47 16.81 -15.53
C PRO A 181 17.10 18.25 -15.93
N GLN A 182 17.78 18.85 -16.93
CA GLN A 182 17.44 20.19 -17.40
C GLN A 182 16.17 20.20 -18.25
N LEU A 183 16.00 19.17 -19.09
CA LEU A 183 14.77 19.01 -19.87
C LEU A 183 13.57 18.79 -18.96
N ALA A 184 13.72 17.97 -17.90
CA ALA A 184 12.65 17.76 -16.93
C ALA A 184 12.17 19.06 -16.28
N ALA A 185 13.09 19.89 -15.80
CA ALA A 185 12.75 21.17 -15.18
C ALA A 185 12.12 22.16 -16.19
N ARG A 186 12.69 22.25 -17.40
CA ARG A 186 12.14 23.11 -18.46
C ARG A 186 10.74 22.68 -18.90
N ALA A 187 10.49 21.37 -19.03
CA ALA A 187 9.18 20.85 -19.41
C ALA A 187 8.07 21.27 -18.44
N VAL A 188 8.32 21.13 -17.13
CA VAL A 188 7.34 21.55 -16.12
C VAL A 188 7.14 23.06 -16.11
N ASN A 189 8.22 23.85 -16.16
CA ASN A 189 8.13 25.31 -16.13
C ASN A 189 7.41 25.85 -17.37
N VAL A 190 7.75 25.36 -18.55
CA VAL A 190 7.10 25.76 -19.82
C VAL A 190 5.64 25.33 -19.85
N LEU A 191 5.30 24.16 -19.30
CA LEU A 191 3.90 23.75 -19.17
C LEU A 191 3.12 24.68 -18.21
N ALA A 192 3.70 25.02 -17.06
CA ALA A 192 3.11 25.93 -16.10
C ALA A 192 2.89 27.34 -16.70
N GLU A 193 3.90 27.88 -17.39
CA GLU A 193 3.84 29.18 -18.07
C GLU A 193 2.76 29.19 -19.16
N ASN A 194 2.73 28.19 -20.04
CA ASN A 194 1.72 28.08 -21.09
C ASN A 194 0.30 27.96 -20.53
N TYR A 195 0.12 27.25 -19.41
CA TYR A 195 -1.17 27.13 -18.76
C TYR A 195 -1.63 28.47 -18.16
N ILE A 196 -0.73 29.19 -17.48
CA ILE A 196 -1.00 30.54 -16.96
C ILE A 196 -1.36 31.49 -18.10
N GLU A 197 -0.60 31.46 -19.19
CA GLU A 197 -0.84 32.30 -20.37
C GLU A 197 -2.18 31.98 -21.04
N GLN A 198 -2.49 30.70 -21.26
CA GLN A 198 -3.78 30.29 -21.81
C GLN A 198 -4.94 30.70 -20.91
N ASN A 199 -4.81 30.55 -19.59
CA ASN A 199 -5.85 30.94 -18.66
C ASN A 199 -6.08 32.46 -18.69
N LEU A 200 -4.99 33.23 -18.73
CA LEU A 200 -5.02 34.68 -18.86
C LEU A 200 -5.65 35.12 -20.19
N GLU A 201 -5.34 34.45 -21.29
CA GLU A 201 -5.89 34.74 -22.62
C GLU A 201 -7.40 34.47 -22.68
N VAL A 202 -7.86 33.31 -22.18
CA VAL A 202 -9.29 32.98 -22.11
C VAL A 202 -10.05 34.00 -21.23
N ARG A 203 -9.47 34.39 -20.10
CA ARG A 203 -10.05 35.42 -19.21
C ARG A 203 -10.12 36.77 -19.92
N TRP A 204 -9.02 37.18 -20.54
CA TRP A 204 -8.94 38.46 -21.23
C TRP A 204 -9.93 38.53 -22.39
N GLU A 205 -10.06 37.46 -23.18
CA GLU A 205 -11.05 37.36 -24.25
C GLU A 205 -12.49 37.43 -23.72
N ALA A 206 -12.78 36.72 -22.61
CA ALA A 206 -14.10 36.77 -21.97
C ALA A 206 -14.43 38.18 -21.44
N THR A 207 -13.49 38.87 -20.79
CA THR A 207 -13.69 40.23 -20.28
C THR A 207 -13.81 41.26 -21.42
N GLN A 208 -13.05 41.09 -22.51
CA GLN A 208 -13.18 41.93 -23.71
C GLN A 208 -14.56 41.79 -24.34
N LYS A 209 -15.03 40.56 -24.58
CA LYS A 209 -16.38 40.30 -25.12
C LYS A 209 -17.48 40.84 -24.22
N ALA A 210 -17.34 40.69 -22.89
CA ALA A 210 -18.29 41.25 -21.94
C ALA A 210 -18.30 42.79 -21.98
N SER A 211 -17.13 43.42 -22.11
CA SER A 211 -17.01 44.87 -22.23
C SER A 211 -17.62 45.39 -23.54
N GLU A 212 -17.42 44.68 -24.65
CA GLU A 212 -18.02 44.99 -25.94
C GLU A 212 -19.55 44.89 -25.89
N TRP A 213 -20.08 43.82 -25.29
CA TRP A 213 -21.52 43.67 -25.07
C TRP A 213 -22.08 44.79 -24.18
N LEU A 214 -21.41 45.13 -23.08
CA LEU A 214 -21.81 46.24 -22.20
C LEU A 214 -21.78 47.58 -22.94
N ALA A 215 -20.76 47.84 -23.77
CA ALA A 215 -20.67 49.04 -24.57
C ALA A 215 -21.83 49.15 -25.58
N GLN A 216 -22.20 48.04 -26.23
CA GLN A 216 -23.35 47.99 -27.13
C GLN A 216 -24.67 48.25 -26.38
N GLN A 217 -24.87 47.65 -25.20
CA GLN A 217 -26.03 47.91 -24.35
C GLN A 217 -26.07 49.36 -23.87
N LEU A 218 -24.92 49.93 -23.50
CA LEU A 218 -24.79 51.31 -23.06
C LEU A 218 -25.17 52.29 -24.18
N ALA A 219 -24.76 52.04 -25.42
CA ALA A 219 -25.16 52.83 -26.58
C ALA A 219 -26.68 52.77 -26.81
N GLY A 220 -27.29 51.58 -26.69
CA GLY A 220 -28.74 51.41 -26.76
C GLY A 220 -29.48 52.13 -25.63
N MET A 221 -28.98 52.06 -24.40
CA MET A 221 -29.56 52.76 -23.25
C MET A 221 -29.38 54.27 -23.35
N LYS A 222 -28.25 54.76 -23.88
CA LYS A 222 -28.04 56.18 -24.14
C LYS A 222 -29.11 56.73 -25.09
N GLY A 223 -29.38 56.04 -26.20
CA GLY A 223 -30.44 56.44 -27.12
C GLY A 223 -31.84 56.43 -26.50
N LYS A 224 -32.13 55.45 -25.62
CA LYS A 224 -33.39 55.44 -24.85
C LYS A 224 -33.48 56.60 -23.86
N LEU A 225 -32.39 56.91 -23.16
CA LEU A 225 -32.31 58.01 -22.21
C LEU A 225 -32.53 59.34 -22.94
N GLU A 226 -31.79 59.60 -24.02
CA GLU A 226 -31.94 60.81 -24.86
C GLU A 226 -33.38 60.94 -25.36
N LYS A 227 -33.97 59.86 -25.87
CA LYS A 227 -35.37 59.86 -26.31
C LYS A 227 -36.34 60.20 -25.16
N SER A 228 -36.17 59.60 -23.98
CA SER A 228 -37.03 59.88 -22.82
C SER A 228 -36.85 61.31 -22.28
N GLU A 229 -35.63 61.87 -22.36
CA GLU A 229 -35.33 63.25 -22.00
C GLU A 229 -35.98 64.23 -22.99
N ASP A 230 -35.88 63.94 -24.29
CA ASP A 230 -36.53 64.71 -25.35
C ASP A 230 -38.06 64.69 -25.21
N GLU A 231 -38.66 63.53 -24.92
CA GLU A 231 -40.10 63.38 -24.67
C GLU A 231 -40.54 64.19 -23.45
N LEU A 232 -39.78 64.14 -22.34
CA LEU A 232 -40.04 64.96 -21.15
C LEU A 232 -39.92 66.46 -21.47
N GLN A 233 -38.89 66.88 -22.20
CA GLN A 233 -38.68 68.28 -22.54
C GLN A 233 -39.72 68.80 -23.53
N ALA A 234 -40.14 67.98 -24.51
CA ALA A 234 -41.25 68.27 -25.39
C ALA A 234 -42.55 68.45 -24.59
N TYR A 235 -42.85 67.54 -23.67
CA TYR A 235 -44.02 67.62 -22.79
C TYR A 235 -44.06 68.91 -21.96
N VAL A 236 -42.92 69.29 -21.36
CA VAL A 236 -42.77 70.53 -20.59
C VAL A 236 -43.02 71.77 -21.47
N ARG A 237 -42.49 71.79 -22.71
CA ARG A 237 -42.68 72.89 -23.66
C ARG A 237 -44.13 73.00 -24.14
N GLU A 238 -44.75 71.90 -24.53
CA GLU A 238 -46.12 71.88 -25.08
C GLU A 238 -47.19 72.22 -24.04
N ASN A 239 -47.01 71.78 -22.79
CA ASN A 239 -47.99 71.98 -21.72
C ASN A 239 -47.74 73.26 -20.90
N GLY A 240 -46.77 74.07 -21.31
CA GLY A 240 -46.46 75.35 -20.66
C GLY A 240 -46.02 75.20 -19.21
N LEU A 241 -45.35 74.08 -18.86
CA LEU A 241 -44.77 73.84 -17.53
C LEU A 241 -43.45 74.62 -17.38
N LEU A 242 -43.46 75.89 -17.79
CA LEU A 242 -42.34 76.82 -17.67
C LEU A 242 -42.17 77.16 -16.19
N PHE A 243 -41.18 76.51 -15.59
CA PHE A 243 -40.73 76.81 -14.24
C PHE A 243 -39.94 78.12 -14.28
N LEU A 244 -40.46 79.19 -13.68
CA LEU A 244 -39.71 80.41 -13.48
C LEU A 244 -38.83 80.22 -12.24
N GLU A 245 -37.52 80.45 -12.38
CA GLU A 245 -36.64 80.51 -11.23
C GLU A 245 -36.91 81.81 -10.49
N THR A 246 -37.50 81.69 -9.29
CA THR A 246 -37.65 82.82 -8.37
C THR A 246 -36.30 83.18 -7.76
N GLU A 247 -36.10 84.45 -7.37
CA GLU A 247 -34.86 84.95 -6.74
C GLU A 247 -34.46 84.21 -5.45
N LYS A 248 -35.35 83.38 -4.90
CA LYS A 248 -35.11 82.52 -3.72
C LYS A 248 -34.83 81.06 -4.06
N GLY A 249 -34.59 80.73 -5.34
CA GLY A 249 -34.26 79.38 -5.80
C GLY A 249 -35.44 78.40 -5.87
N GLY A 250 -36.68 78.89 -5.74
CA GLY A 250 -37.89 78.10 -5.93
C GLY A 250 -38.32 78.07 -7.40
N ARG A 251 -38.60 76.88 -7.93
CA ARG A 251 -39.19 76.69 -9.26
C ARG A 251 -40.71 76.67 -9.12
N GLU A 252 -41.37 77.75 -9.52
CA GLU A 252 -42.84 77.85 -9.47
C GLU A 252 -43.44 77.84 -10.88
N ASN A 253 -44.56 77.15 -11.03
CA ASN A 253 -45.29 76.99 -12.27
C ASN A 253 -46.43 78.03 -12.35
N ILE A 254 -46.58 78.68 -13.50
CA ILE A 254 -47.61 79.69 -13.75
C ILE A 254 -49.03 79.13 -13.51
N ALA A 255 -49.26 77.85 -13.82
CA ALA A 255 -50.56 77.21 -13.61
C ALA A 255 -50.84 76.95 -12.11
N ASP A 256 -49.80 76.72 -11.31
CA ASP A 256 -49.90 76.53 -9.86
C ASP A 256 -50.16 77.86 -9.15
N GLU A 257 -49.55 78.95 -9.63
CA GLU A 257 -49.83 80.31 -9.15
C GLU A 257 -51.29 80.69 -9.37
N ARG A 258 -51.84 80.43 -10.57
CA ARG A 258 -53.26 80.67 -10.84
C ARG A 258 -54.19 79.81 -9.97
N LEU A 259 -53.82 78.54 -9.73
CA LEU A 259 -54.57 77.66 -8.85
C LEU A 259 -54.58 78.18 -7.41
N ARG A 260 -53.44 78.69 -6.94
CA ARG A 260 -53.30 79.33 -5.63
C ARG A 260 -54.15 80.60 -5.51
N GLN A 261 -54.12 81.46 -6.52
CA GLN A 261 -54.96 82.66 -6.56
C GLN A 261 -56.46 82.32 -6.52
N LEU A 262 -56.90 81.30 -7.27
CA LEU A 262 -58.30 80.82 -7.23
C LEU A 262 -58.66 80.20 -5.87
N GLN A 263 -57.73 79.50 -5.22
CA GLN A 263 -57.92 78.97 -3.87
C GLN A 263 -58.09 80.09 -2.84
N GLU A 264 -57.29 81.16 -2.95
CA GLU A 264 -57.39 82.35 -2.11
C GLU A 264 -58.72 83.08 -2.37
N GLU A 265 -59.12 83.27 -3.64
CA GLU A 265 -60.42 83.88 -3.97
C GLU A 265 -61.60 83.02 -3.51
N LEU A 266 -61.51 81.69 -3.61
CA LEU A 266 -62.54 80.78 -3.12
C LEU A 266 -62.71 80.90 -1.61
N THR A 267 -61.59 80.93 -0.87
CA THR A 267 -61.59 81.10 0.59
C THR A 267 -62.23 82.44 0.99
N HIS A 268 -61.89 83.51 0.25
CA HIS A 268 -62.51 84.81 0.44
C HIS A 268 -64.01 84.82 0.12
N ALA A 269 -64.42 84.23 -1.01
CA ALA A 269 -65.84 84.12 -1.40
C ALA A 269 -66.66 83.31 -0.38
N GLN A 270 -66.09 82.24 0.17
CA GLN A 270 -66.69 81.45 1.25
C GLN A 270 -66.88 82.30 2.52
N SER A 271 -65.85 83.05 2.93
CA SER A 271 -65.94 83.95 4.08
C SER A 271 -67.07 84.97 3.91
N VAL A 272 -67.18 85.60 2.74
CA VAL A 272 -68.28 86.53 2.42
C VAL A 272 -69.63 85.82 2.42
N ARG A 273 -69.73 84.60 1.88
CA ARG A 273 -70.98 83.81 1.92
C ARG A 273 -71.40 83.54 3.36
N TYR A 274 -70.49 83.06 4.22
CA TYR A 274 -70.80 82.76 5.62
C TYR A 274 -71.29 83.98 6.39
N GLU A 275 -70.66 85.15 6.16
CA GLU A 275 -71.12 86.42 6.73
C GLU A 275 -72.54 86.76 6.28
N LYS A 276 -72.82 86.70 4.97
CA LYS A 276 -74.15 87.01 4.42
C LYS A 276 -75.21 85.95 4.76
N GLU A 277 -74.83 84.69 4.93
CA GLU A 277 -75.69 83.59 5.35
C GLU A 277 -76.18 83.80 6.78
N SER A 278 -75.29 84.20 7.68
CA SER A 278 -75.64 84.55 9.06
C SER A 278 -76.68 85.68 9.09
N LEU A 279 -76.47 86.73 8.29
CA LEU A 279 -77.40 87.85 8.17
C LEU A 279 -78.75 87.44 7.55
N ALA A 280 -78.75 86.60 6.52
CA ALA A 280 -79.98 86.13 5.87
C ALA A 280 -80.84 85.28 6.82
N ARG A 281 -80.22 84.42 7.65
CA ARG A 281 -80.94 83.64 8.67
C ARG A 281 -81.59 84.53 9.73
N LEU A 282 -80.92 85.60 10.15
CA LEU A 282 -81.50 86.59 11.05
C LEU A 282 -82.71 87.31 10.41
N ALA A 283 -82.61 87.63 9.12
CA ALA A 283 -83.70 88.24 8.36
C ALA A 283 -84.92 87.31 8.22
N GLU A 284 -84.71 86.01 8.06
CA GLU A 284 -85.78 84.98 7.97
C GLU A 284 -86.45 84.70 9.32
N ALA A 285 -85.71 84.79 10.42
CA ALA A 285 -86.24 84.61 11.78
C ALA A 285 -87.23 85.72 12.21
N GLY A 286 -87.45 86.73 11.36
CA GLY A 286 -88.39 87.83 11.60
C GLY A 286 -87.83 88.97 12.45
N ASP A 287 -86.57 88.87 12.91
CA ASP A 287 -85.89 89.89 13.70
C ASP A 287 -85.19 90.91 12.78
N ALA A 288 -85.97 91.57 11.93
CA ALA A 288 -85.47 92.59 11.01
C ALA A 288 -84.91 93.84 11.73
N ALA A 289 -85.10 93.95 13.06
CA ALA A 289 -84.53 95.00 13.88
C ALA A 289 -83.10 94.70 14.32
N ALA A 290 -82.71 93.42 14.43
CA ALA A 290 -81.37 92.98 14.84
C ALA A 290 -80.34 92.92 13.69
N LEU A 291 -80.75 93.25 12.46
CA LEU A 291 -79.88 93.23 11.28
C LEU A 291 -78.88 94.42 11.31
N PRO A 292 -77.57 94.14 11.32
CA PRO A 292 -76.52 95.16 11.19
C PRO A 292 -76.69 96.02 9.94
N GLY A 293 -76.51 97.33 10.07
CA GLY A 293 -76.66 98.30 8.97
C GLY A 293 -78.06 98.91 8.83
N LEU A 294 -79.13 98.33 9.43
CA LEU A 294 -80.40 99.06 9.56
C LEU A 294 -80.32 100.19 10.58
N ALA A 295 -79.47 100.04 11.60
CA ALA A 295 -79.17 101.10 12.57
C ALA A 295 -78.54 102.33 11.91
N ASP A 296 -77.85 102.19 10.78
CA ASP A 296 -77.17 103.28 10.07
C ASP A 296 -78.08 103.96 9.02
N ASN A 297 -79.26 103.40 8.74
CA ASN A 297 -80.18 103.97 7.78
C ASN A 297 -80.94 105.15 8.42
N LYS A 298 -80.49 106.37 8.09
CA LYS A 298 -81.06 107.63 8.57
C LYS A 298 -82.59 107.70 8.40
N LEU A 299 -83.15 107.17 7.31
CA LEU A 299 -84.60 107.17 7.10
C LEU A 299 -85.35 106.29 8.11
N LEU A 300 -84.77 105.16 8.51
CA LEU A 300 -85.37 104.31 9.55
C LEU A 300 -85.23 104.92 10.94
N GLN A 301 -84.10 105.59 11.22
CA GLN A 301 -83.93 106.35 12.46
C GLN A 301 -84.98 107.45 12.57
N ASP A 302 -85.11 108.29 11.53
CA ASP A 302 -86.08 109.39 11.47
C ASP A 302 -87.52 108.87 11.63
N LEU A 303 -87.89 107.77 10.96
CA LEU A 303 -89.23 107.16 11.10
C LEU A 303 -89.48 106.55 12.48
N THR A 304 -88.46 105.96 13.12
CA THR A 304 -88.60 105.36 14.45
C THR A 304 -88.70 106.43 15.53
N GLU A 305 -87.91 107.50 15.42
CA GLU A 305 -88.02 108.67 16.31
C GLU A 305 -89.38 109.33 16.15
N ARG A 306 -89.86 109.52 14.92
CA ARG A 306 -91.19 110.06 14.64
C ARG A 306 -92.31 109.17 15.17
N LEU A 307 -92.16 107.86 15.09
CA LEU A 307 -93.11 106.91 15.67
C LEU A 307 -93.14 107.03 17.20
N ALA A 308 -91.97 107.08 17.85
CA ALA A 308 -91.87 107.27 19.31
C ALA A 308 -92.45 108.61 19.76
N ASP A 309 -92.30 109.68 18.98
CA ASP A 309 -92.94 110.98 19.22
C ASP A 309 -94.47 110.87 19.18
N LEU A 310 -95.01 110.26 18.12
CA LEU A 310 -96.45 110.09 17.94
C LEU A 310 -97.05 109.14 18.97
N GLU A 311 -96.34 108.07 19.36
CA GLU A 311 -96.78 107.17 20.43
C GLU A 311 -96.82 107.88 21.79
N ARG A 312 -95.84 108.74 22.09
CA ARG A 312 -95.85 109.60 23.28
C ARG A 312 -97.03 110.57 23.25
N GLU A 313 -97.28 111.21 22.11
CA GLU A 313 -98.43 112.11 21.92
C GLU A 313 -99.77 111.37 22.08
N ARG A 314 -99.89 110.17 21.50
CA ARG A 314 -101.06 109.29 21.69
C ARG A 314 -101.25 108.92 23.15
N ALA A 315 -100.18 108.52 23.85
CA ALA A 315 -100.22 108.13 25.26
C ALA A 315 -100.71 109.29 26.13
N GLN A 316 -100.20 110.51 25.89
CA GLN A 316 -100.67 111.73 26.57
C GLN A 316 -102.15 112.01 26.30
N LEU A 317 -102.58 111.99 25.03
CA LEU A 317 -103.98 112.25 24.67
C LEU A 317 -104.93 111.17 25.20
N SER A 318 -104.50 109.91 25.25
CA SER A 318 -105.30 108.78 25.75
C SER A 318 -105.50 108.78 27.28
N SER A 319 -104.68 109.53 28.03
CA SER A 319 -104.87 109.73 29.47
C SER A 319 -106.07 110.62 29.80
N THR A 320 -106.48 111.48 28.84
CA THR A 320 -107.49 112.52 29.04
C THR A 320 -108.73 112.30 28.17
N PHE A 321 -108.60 111.65 27.02
CA PHE A 321 -109.67 111.48 26.03
C PHE A 321 -109.94 110.01 25.70
N THR A 322 -111.18 109.69 25.34
CA THR A 322 -111.57 108.34 24.88
C THR A 322 -110.97 108.03 23.49
N PRO A 323 -110.79 106.74 23.14
CA PRO A 323 -110.18 106.32 21.87
C PRO A 323 -110.89 106.84 20.59
N GLU A 324 -112.15 107.25 20.71
CA GLU A 324 -113.00 107.72 19.60
C GLU A 324 -112.84 109.22 19.31
N TYR A 325 -112.09 109.95 20.13
CA TYR A 325 -111.90 111.40 19.97
C TYR A 325 -111.13 111.73 18.68
N PRO A 326 -111.58 112.74 17.87
CA PRO A 326 -111.03 113.00 16.55
C PRO A 326 -109.49 113.19 16.49
N LYS A 327 -108.89 113.85 17.49
CA LYS A 327 -107.42 114.03 17.55
C LYS A 327 -106.67 112.73 17.87
N VAL A 328 -107.22 111.87 18.75
CA VAL A 328 -106.62 110.57 19.08
C VAL A 328 -106.64 109.66 17.85
N ARG A 329 -107.76 109.64 17.11
CA ARG A 329 -107.90 108.91 15.85
C ARG A 329 -106.93 109.40 14.77
N GLN A 330 -106.70 110.72 14.69
CA GLN A 330 -105.75 111.31 13.74
C GLN A 330 -104.32 110.86 14.04
N VAL A 331 -103.86 110.94 15.29
CA VAL A 331 -102.53 110.46 15.70
C VAL A 331 -102.41 108.94 15.52
N GLN A 332 -103.46 108.18 15.85
CA GLN A 332 -103.48 106.72 15.63
C GLN A 332 -103.36 106.36 14.14
N SER A 333 -104.04 107.07 13.24
CA SER A 333 -103.89 106.86 11.80
C SER A 333 -102.48 107.22 11.31
N GLN A 334 -101.85 108.25 11.87
CA GLN A 334 -100.46 108.61 11.56
C GLN A 334 -99.47 107.54 12.04
N ILE A 335 -99.68 106.97 13.24
CA ILE A 335 -98.92 105.82 13.76
C ILE A 335 -99.04 104.65 12.80
N GLU A 336 -100.25 104.25 12.41
CA GLU A 336 -100.48 103.13 11.49
C GLU A 336 -99.83 103.36 10.11
N GLN A 337 -99.84 104.60 9.61
CA GLN A 337 -99.18 104.96 8.35
C GLN A 337 -97.64 104.82 8.46
N ILE A 338 -97.04 105.32 9.54
CA ILE A 338 -95.59 105.21 9.76
C ILE A 338 -95.19 103.77 10.02
N GLU A 339 -95.93 103.02 10.82
CA GLU A 339 -95.72 101.59 11.06
C GLU A 339 -95.76 100.77 9.76
N ALA A 340 -96.72 101.07 8.86
CA ALA A 340 -96.82 100.40 7.56
C ALA A 340 -95.61 100.71 6.65
N VAL A 341 -95.12 101.95 6.64
CA VAL A 341 -93.91 102.33 5.91
C VAL A 341 -92.68 101.66 6.50
N LEU A 342 -92.56 101.66 7.83
CA LEU A 342 -91.44 101.08 8.56
C LEU A 342 -91.38 99.54 8.38
N LYS A 343 -92.54 98.86 8.38
CA LYS A 343 -92.64 97.44 8.03
C LYS A 343 -92.20 97.18 6.59
N ARG A 344 -92.59 98.02 5.62
CA ARG A 344 -92.20 97.88 4.22
C ARG A 344 -90.69 98.09 4.02
N GLU A 345 -90.10 99.08 4.68
CA GLU A 345 -88.66 99.33 4.60
C GLU A 345 -87.85 98.21 5.29
N ARG A 346 -88.31 97.68 6.42
CA ARG A 346 -87.70 96.48 7.05
C ARG A 346 -87.76 95.26 6.12
N LEU A 347 -88.89 95.03 5.44
CA LEU A 347 -89.02 93.93 4.46
C LEU A 347 -88.09 94.14 3.25
N ARG A 348 -87.96 95.38 2.75
CA ARG A 348 -87.01 95.70 1.66
C ARG A 348 -85.57 95.46 2.08
N ALA A 349 -85.22 95.82 3.33
CA ALA A 349 -83.89 95.56 3.87
C ALA A 349 -83.62 94.05 4.02
N ALA A 350 -84.60 93.27 4.52
CA ALA A 350 -84.50 91.82 4.59
C ALA A 350 -84.34 91.17 3.20
N GLU A 351 -85.12 91.62 2.21
CA GLU A 351 -84.99 91.16 0.82
C GLU A 351 -83.65 91.56 0.19
N ARG A 352 -83.09 92.71 0.54
CA ARG A 352 -81.74 93.10 0.11
C ARG A 352 -80.68 92.12 0.63
N VAL A 353 -80.74 91.77 1.92
CA VAL A 353 -79.82 90.80 2.54
C VAL A 353 -79.94 89.43 1.86
N LYS A 354 -81.16 88.96 1.59
CA LYS A 354 -81.38 87.70 0.84
C LYS A 354 -80.78 87.74 -0.57
N ASN A 355 -80.96 88.86 -1.28
CA ASN A 355 -80.37 89.04 -2.61
C ASN A 355 -78.84 89.10 -2.58
N GLU A 356 -78.26 89.76 -1.58
CA GLU A 356 -76.80 89.79 -1.34
C GLU A 356 -76.25 88.40 -1.01
N TYR A 357 -76.94 87.62 -0.17
CA TYR A 357 -76.60 86.23 0.11
C TYR A 357 -76.68 85.36 -1.16
N ALA A 358 -77.77 85.45 -1.93
CA ALA A 358 -77.92 84.72 -3.18
C ALA A 358 -76.83 85.08 -4.21
N ALA A 359 -76.40 86.35 -4.24
CA ALA A 359 -75.28 86.79 -5.06
C ALA A 359 -73.95 86.20 -4.57
N ALA A 360 -73.71 86.15 -3.25
CA ALA A 360 -72.52 85.54 -2.66
C ALA A 360 -72.44 84.03 -2.93
N VAL A 361 -73.57 83.31 -2.84
CA VAL A 361 -73.65 81.87 -3.19
C VAL A 361 -73.29 81.63 -4.66
N ARG A 362 -73.83 82.43 -5.59
CA ARG A 362 -73.49 82.31 -7.02
C ARG A 362 -72.02 82.62 -7.28
N ARG A 363 -71.45 83.62 -6.61
CA ARG A 363 -70.03 83.95 -6.73
C ARG A 363 -69.15 82.81 -6.23
N GLU A 364 -69.43 82.25 -5.06
CA GLU A 364 -68.69 81.07 -4.55
C GLU A 364 -68.79 79.90 -5.53
N ALA A 365 -69.97 79.60 -6.07
CA ALA A 365 -70.16 78.51 -7.02
C ALA A 365 -69.33 78.70 -8.30
N LEU A 366 -69.28 79.93 -8.85
CA LEU A 366 -68.46 80.25 -10.03
C LEU A 366 -66.96 80.11 -9.76
N VAL A 367 -66.49 80.62 -8.62
CA VAL A 367 -65.07 80.54 -8.23
C VAL A 367 -64.69 79.09 -7.92
N ARG A 368 -65.55 78.32 -7.24
CA ARG A 368 -65.36 76.88 -7.00
C ARG A 368 -65.25 76.12 -8.32
N GLN A 369 -66.16 76.35 -9.26
CA GLN A 369 -66.11 75.71 -10.56
C GLN A 369 -64.82 76.05 -11.33
N ALA A 370 -64.41 77.31 -11.31
CA ALA A 370 -63.15 77.74 -11.94
C ALA A 370 -61.93 77.08 -11.26
N TRP A 371 -61.95 76.96 -9.93
CA TRP A 371 -60.91 76.28 -9.16
C TRP A 371 -60.84 74.79 -9.46
N GLU A 372 -61.97 74.07 -9.47
CA GLU A 372 -62.03 72.64 -9.79
C GLU A 372 -61.54 72.36 -11.21
N GLN A 373 -61.97 73.16 -12.20
CA GLN A 373 -61.50 73.04 -13.59
C GLN A 373 -59.98 73.24 -13.70
N GLN A 374 -59.44 74.25 -13.03
CA GLN A 374 -58.01 74.50 -13.02
C GLN A 374 -57.25 73.39 -12.27
N GLN A 375 -57.78 72.89 -11.16
CA GLN A 375 -57.19 71.81 -10.37
C GLN A 375 -57.07 70.53 -11.20
N HIS A 376 -58.13 70.14 -11.92
CA HIS A 376 -58.10 68.96 -12.78
C HIS A 376 -57.08 69.10 -13.91
N ALA A 377 -57.03 70.27 -14.57
CA ALA A 377 -56.07 70.54 -15.63
C ALA A 377 -54.61 70.49 -15.14
N VAL A 378 -54.32 71.00 -13.94
CA VAL A 378 -52.98 70.94 -13.32
C VAL A 378 -52.64 69.51 -12.86
N ALA A 379 -53.60 68.79 -12.27
CA ALA A 379 -53.39 67.44 -11.79
C ALA A 379 -53.04 66.46 -12.92
N GLU A 380 -53.79 66.48 -14.03
CA GLU A 380 -53.53 65.63 -15.19
C GLU A 380 -52.13 65.86 -15.75
N ARG A 381 -51.72 67.13 -15.90
CA ARG A 381 -50.39 67.49 -16.39
C ARG A 381 -49.26 67.05 -15.47
N THR A 382 -49.48 67.15 -14.17
CA THR A 382 -48.49 66.77 -13.14
C THR A 382 -48.27 65.26 -13.08
N VAL A 383 -49.34 64.46 -13.26
CA VAL A 383 -49.25 62.99 -13.29
C VAL A 383 -48.38 62.54 -14.48
N GLN A 384 -48.66 63.04 -15.68
CA GLN A 384 -47.91 62.66 -16.87
C GLN A 384 -46.45 63.13 -16.80
N TYR A 385 -46.20 64.35 -16.32
CA TYR A 385 -44.84 64.84 -16.05
C TYR A 385 -44.09 63.93 -15.07
N THR A 386 -44.75 63.46 -14.01
CA THR A 386 -44.14 62.57 -13.01
C THR A 386 -43.79 61.21 -13.60
N ILE A 387 -44.65 60.65 -14.48
CA ILE A 387 -44.37 59.38 -15.18
C ILE A 387 -43.14 59.53 -16.07
N LEU A 388 -43.11 60.54 -16.94
CA LEU A 388 -41.98 60.79 -17.84
C LEU A 388 -40.69 61.07 -17.06
N ARG A 389 -40.76 61.84 -15.97
CA ARG A 389 -39.61 62.10 -15.10
C ARG A 389 -39.08 60.83 -14.42
N ARG A 390 -39.98 59.92 -13.98
CA ARG A 390 -39.58 58.63 -13.39
C ARG A 390 -38.91 57.74 -14.44
N GLU A 391 -39.42 57.73 -15.68
CA GLU A 391 -38.83 56.97 -16.78
C GLU A 391 -37.42 57.47 -17.13
N VAL A 392 -37.23 58.80 -17.23
CA VAL A 392 -35.90 59.42 -17.39
C VAL A 392 -34.98 59.02 -16.23
N GLY A 393 -35.48 59.08 -14.99
CA GLY A 393 -34.71 58.69 -13.80
C GLY A 393 -34.26 57.23 -13.83
N ALA A 394 -35.17 56.31 -14.18
CA ALA A 394 -34.86 54.88 -14.30
C ALA A 394 -33.85 54.60 -15.42
N ASN A 395 -34.04 55.22 -16.60
CA ASN A 395 -33.11 55.10 -17.72
C ASN A 395 -31.72 55.65 -17.38
N ARG A 396 -31.66 56.77 -16.63
CA ARG A 396 -30.41 57.36 -16.17
C ARG A 396 -29.69 56.45 -15.18
N GLU A 397 -30.40 55.90 -14.20
CA GLU A 397 -29.82 54.96 -13.22
C GLU A 397 -29.27 53.70 -13.89
N LEU A 398 -30.01 53.13 -14.85
CA LEU A 398 -29.53 52.00 -15.65
C LEU A 398 -28.31 52.36 -16.50
N TYR A 399 -28.32 53.53 -17.14
CA TYR A 399 -27.18 54.03 -17.91
C TYR A 399 -25.94 54.22 -17.03
N GLU A 400 -26.07 54.88 -15.88
CA GLU A 400 -24.97 55.09 -14.94
C GLU A 400 -24.46 53.78 -14.34
N GLY A 401 -25.37 52.86 -14.00
CA GLY A 401 -25.03 51.52 -13.54
C GLY A 401 -24.23 50.73 -14.59
N LEU A 402 -24.72 50.69 -15.84
CA LEU A 402 -24.00 50.05 -16.95
C LEU A 402 -22.67 50.73 -17.24
N LEU A 403 -22.58 52.06 -17.17
CA LEU A 403 -21.35 52.82 -17.35
C LEU A 403 -20.34 52.48 -16.25
N SER A 404 -20.77 52.39 -14.99
CA SER A 404 -19.92 51.99 -13.88
C SER A 404 -19.40 50.57 -14.07
N ARG A 405 -20.26 49.63 -14.48
CA ARG A 405 -19.86 48.25 -14.80
C ARG A 405 -18.89 48.19 -15.98
N LEU A 406 -19.09 49.00 -17.01
CA LEU A 406 -18.17 49.08 -18.14
C LEU A 406 -16.81 49.64 -17.71
N LYS A 407 -16.77 50.66 -16.85
CA LYS A 407 -15.52 51.20 -16.27
C LYS A 407 -14.80 50.14 -15.42
N GLU A 408 -15.53 49.42 -14.57
CA GLU A 408 -15.00 48.33 -13.75
C GLU A 408 -14.44 47.19 -14.61
N ALA A 409 -15.20 46.76 -15.63
CA ALA A 409 -14.78 45.75 -16.60
C ALA A 409 -13.56 46.22 -17.41
N GLY A 410 -13.50 47.49 -17.81
CA GLY A 410 -12.36 48.07 -18.53
C GLY A 410 -11.08 48.14 -17.69
N VAL A 411 -11.19 48.50 -16.41
CA VAL A 411 -10.05 48.46 -15.47
C VAL A 411 -9.59 47.02 -15.25
N SER A 412 -10.53 46.10 -15.06
CA SER A 412 -10.23 44.67 -14.88
C SER A 412 -9.61 44.04 -16.13
N ALA A 413 -10.08 44.42 -17.33
CA ALA A 413 -9.49 43.99 -18.60
C ALA A 413 -8.07 44.51 -18.81
N GLY A 414 -7.72 45.65 -18.21
CA GLY A 414 -6.37 46.21 -18.20
C GLY A 414 -5.43 45.52 -17.20
N LEU A 415 -5.98 44.98 -16.11
CA LEU A 415 -5.24 44.20 -15.13
C LEU A 415 -5.11 42.75 -15.63
N LYS A 416 -3.97 42.43 -16.25
CA LYS A 416 -3.60 41.05 -16.60
C LYS A 416 -3.27 40.22 -15.36
N SER A 417 -4.20 40.07 -14.42
CA SER A 417 -4.01 39.29 -13.20
C SER A 417 -4.41 37.83 -13.43
N SER A 418 -3.45 36.92 -13.28
CA SER A 418 -3.72 35.48 -13.22
C SER A 418 -4.10 35.08 -11.80
N ASN A 419 -5.12 34.23 -11.66
CA ASN A 419 -5.49 33.58 -10.40
C ASN A 419 -4.62 32.34 -10.10
N ILE A 420 -3.71 32.01 -11.02
CA ILE A 420 -2.75 30.93 -10.89
C ILE A 420 -1.38 31.54 -10.66
N ARG A 421 -0.70 31.11 -9.60
CA ARG A 421 0.64 31.56 -9.25
C ARG A 421 1.59 30.38 -9.12
N ILE A 422 2.78 30.52 -9.66
CA ILE A 422 3.88 29.57 -9.40
C ILE A 422 4.39 29.86 -7.99
N VAL A 423 4.27 28.88 -7.10
CA VAL A 423 4.80 28.95 -5.73
C VAL A 423 6.27 28.58 -5.75
N ASP A 424 6.56 27.40 -6.32
CA ASP A 424 7.92 26.90 -6.51
C ASP A 424 8.10 26.47 -7.97
N ALA A 425 9.07 27.07 -8.65
CA ALA A 425 9.46 26.68 -10.00
C ALA A 425 10.25 25.36 -9.99
N ALA A 426 10.11 24.56 -11.05
CA ALA A 426 10.84 23.32 -11.18
C ALA A 426 12.35 23.57 -11.34
N GLN A 427 13.13 22.91 -10.49
CA GLN A 427 14.60 22.91 -10.53
C GLN A 427 15.12 21.58 -11.08
N ALA A 428 16.29 21.63 -11.72
CA ALA A 428 16.95 20.44 -12.23
C ALA A 428 17.37 19.51 -11.06
N PRO A 429 16.80 18.29 -10.95
CA PRO A 429 17.09 17.41 -9.83
C PRO A 429 18.53 16.89 -9.87
N LYS A 430 19.20 16.90 -8.71
CA LYS A 430 20.60 16.46 -8.59
C LYS A 430 20.77 14.94 -8.54
N LYS A 431 19.70 14.21 -8.21
CA LYS A 431 19.69 12.75 -8.09
C LYS A 431 18.57 12.17 -8.96
N PRO A 432 18.79 11.00 -9.60
CA PRO A 432 17.74 10.34 -10.36
C PRO A 432 16.65 9.81 -9.42
N ALA A 433 15.40 9.93 -9.85
CA ALA A 433 14.24 9.37 -9.14
C ALA A 433 14.10 7.87 -9.38
N LYS A 434 14.56 7.37 -10.53
CA LYS A 434 14.57 5.93 -10.86
C LYS A 434 15.87 5.55 -11.58
N PRO A 435 16.39 4.33 -11.40
CA PRO A 435 15.94 3.31 -10.43
C PRO A 435 16.38 3.62 -9.00
N ASN A 436 15.55 3.23 -8.02
CA ASN A 436 15.91 3.34 -6.60
C ASN A 436 16.90 2.24 -6.23
N LEU A 437 18.20 2.58 -6.25
CA LEU A 437 19.29 1.62 -5.99
C LEU A 437 19.06 0.83 -4.70
N LEU A 438 18.67 1.51 -3.62
CA LEU A 438 18.44 0.86 -2.32
C LEU A 438 17.28 -0.14 -2.35
N VAL A 439 16.18 0.20 -3.03
CA VAL A 439 15.01 -0.68 -3.12
C VAL A 439 15.32 -1.89 -3.99
N ASN A 440 15.96 -1.68 -5.15
CA ASN A 440 16.33 -2.78 -6.05
C ASN A 440 17.38 -3.71 -5.42
N LEU A 441 18.38 -3.17 -4.72
CA LEU A 441 19.36 -3.98 -4.00
C LEU A 441 18.72 -4.73 -2.83
N GLY A 442 17.79 -4.11 -2.10
CA GLY A 442 17.02 -4.78 -1.05
C GLY A 442 16.19 -5.95 -1.60
N LEU A 443 15.54 -5.75 -2.74
CA LEU A 443 14.80 -6.81 -3.44
C LEU A 443 15.74 -7.93 -3.93
N GLY A 444 16.89 -7.55 -4.51
CA GLY A 444 17.91 -8.49 -4.96
C GLY A 444 18.52 -9.31 -3.80
N LEU A 445 18.66 -8.70 -2.63
CA LEU A 445 19.12 -9.38 -1.42
C LEU A 445 18.10 -10.41 -0.94
N LEU A 446 16.82 -10.02 -0.84
CA LEU A 446 15.75 -10.92 -0.43
C LEU A 446 15.58 -12.10 -1.38
N LEU A 447 15.51 -11.83 -2.68
CA LEU A 447 15.37 -12.87 -3.70
C LEU A 447 16.60 -13.78 -3.75
N GLY A 448 17.81 -13.21 -3.72
CA GLY A 448 19.05 -13.99 -3.75
C GLY A 448 19.16 -14.95 -2.57
N LEU A 449 18.79 -14.49 -1.36
CA LEU A 449 18.86 -15.29 -0.15
C LEU A 449 17.74 -16.34 -0.12
N GLY A 450 16.52 -15.97 -0.52
CA GLY A 450 15.38 -16.88 -0.62
C GLY A 450 15.64 -18.04 -1.59
N PHE A 451 16.09 -17.74 -2.81
CA PHE A 451 16.46 -18.78 -3.79
C PHE A 451 17.68 -19.59 -3.35
N GLY A 452 18.65 -18.97 -2.69
CA GLY A 452 19.82 -19.68 -2.14
C GLY A 452 19.45 -20.71 -1.08
N VAL A 453 18.57 -20.34 -0.14
CA VAL A 453 18.02 -21.24 0.87
C VAL A 453 17.20 -22.35 0.22
N GLY A 454 16.30 -22.01 -0.71
CA GLY A 454 15.49 -23.00 -1.44
C GLY A 454 16.35 -24.02 -2.20
N ALA A 455 17.41 -23.57 -2.88
CA ALA A 455 18.34 -24.46 -3.58
C ALA A 455 19.13 -25.36 -2.61
N ALA A 456 19.52 -24.85 -1.44
CA ALA A 456 20.19 -25.65 -0.42
C ALA A 456 19.30 -26.79 0.09
N PHE A 457 18.02 -26.52 0.34
CA PHE A 457 17.04 -27.54 0.73
C PHE A 457 16.77 -28.54 -0.38
N LEU A 458 16.64 -28.08 -1.63
CA LEU A 458 16.41 -28.96 -2.77
C LEU A 458 17.58 -29.94 -2.97
N LEU A 459 18.82 -29.46 -2.91
CA LEU A 459 20.01 -30.31 -3.03
C LEU A 459 20.19 -31.27 -1.86
N GLU A 460 19.69 -30.92 -0.67
CA GLU A 460 19.71 -31.83 0.48
C GLU A 460 18.61 -32.90 0.36
N HIS A 461 17.43 -32.53 -0.12
CA HIS A 461 16.34 -33.49 -0.34
C HIS A 461 16.65 -34.51 -1.43
N LEU A 462 17.49 -34.16 -2.42
CA LEU A 462 17.94 -35.07 -3.47
C LEU A 462 19.07 -36.03 -3.02
N ASP A 463 19.64 -35.85 -1.82
CA ASP A 463 20.72 -36.68 -1.30
C ASP A 463 20.17 -37.91 -0.55
N ASN A 464 20.02 -39.03 -1.26
CA ASN A 464 19.44 -40.29 -0.76
C ASN A 464 20.47 -41.31 -0.25
N THR A 465 21.63 -40.87 0.24
CA THR A 465 22.72 -41.77 0.70
C THR A 465 22.57 -42.18 2.18
N LEU A 466 23.17 -43.30 2.59
CA LEU A 466 23.22 -43.76 3.99
C LEU A 466 24.41 -43.12 4.71
N LYS A 467 24.19 -42.41 5.82
CA LYS A 467 25.27 -41.67 6.52
C LYS A 467 25.42 -42.00 7.99
N SER A 468 24.38 -42.50 8.65
CA SER A 468 24.39 -42.76 10.08
C SER A 468 23.96 -44.19 10.44
N ALA A 469 24.27 -44.60 11.68
CA ALA A 469 23.81 -45.88 12.21
C ALA A 469 22.28 -45.96 12.26
N GLU A 470 21.61 -44.85 12.61
CA GLU A 470 20.15 -44.79 12.67
C GLU A 470 19.53 -44.93 11.28
N ASP A 471 20.17 -44.37 10.24
CA ASP A 471 19.77 -44.55 8.84
C ASP A 471 19.79 -46.04 8.45
N VAL A 472 20.83 -46.78 8.87
CA VAL A 472 20.94 -48.22 8.59
C VAL A 472 19.85 -49.01 9.30
N GLU A 473 19.64 -48.78 10.59
CA GLU A 473 18.61 -49.49 11.36
C GLU A 473 17.21 -49.17 10.84
N ARG A 474 16.95 -47.91 10.49
CA ARG A 474 15.67 -47.46 9.97
C ARG A 474 15.34 -48.04 8.59
N PHE A 475 16.30 -48.01 7.66
CA PHE A 475 16.04 -48.36 6.26
C PHE A 475 16.31 -49.83 5.92
N LEU A 476 17.25 -50.48 6.62
CA LEU A 476 17.62 -51.89 6.38
C LEU A 476 17.06 -52.82 7.46
N GLN A 477 16.58 -52.32 8.60
CA GLN A 477 16.04 -53.16 9.69
C GLN A 477 17.03 -54.24 10.17
N VAL A 478 18.32 -53.92 10.16
CA VAL A 478 19.43 -54.74 10.67
C VAL A 478 20.36 -53.86 11.48
N PRO A 479 21.05 -54.41 12.49
CA PRO A 479 21.94 -53.61 13.34
C PRO A 479 23.13 -53.08 12.55
N ALA A 480 23.54 -51.85 12.87
CA ALA A 480 24.82 -51.30 12.44
C ALA A 480 25.94 -51.87 13.34
N LEU A 481 26.75 -52.78 12.83
CA LEU A 481 27.77 -53.49 13.63
C LEU A 481 28.96 -52.59 13.99
N ALA A 482 29.34 -51.69 13.08
CA ALA A 482 30.40 -50.72 13.29
C ALA A 482 30.34 -49.55 12.29
N LEU A 483 30.87 -48.42 12.73
CA LEU A 483 31.13 -47.22 11.93
C LEU A 483 32.65 -47.10 11.74
N ILE A 484 33.14 -47.30 10.52
CA ILE A 484 34.57 -47.24 10.22
C ILE A 484 34.90 -45.88 9.58
N PRO A 485 35.75 -45.06 10.23
CA PRO A 485 36.11 -43.74 9.71
C PRO A 485 37.02 -43.82 8.50
N SER A 486 36.96 -42.80 7.64
CA SER A 486 37.85 -42.68 6.49
C SER A 486 39.30 -42.42 6.90
N ALA A 487 40.25 -43.05 6.21
CA ALA A 487 41.69 -42.88 6.45
C ALA A 487 42.16 -41.41 6.23
N GLN A 488 41.46 -40.64 5.39
CA GLN A 488 41.75 -39.23 5.12
C GLN A 488 41.29 -38.31 6.25
N SER A 489 40.18 -38.62 6.93
CA SER A 489 39.70 -37.86 8.10
C SER A 489 40.65 -38.00 9.31
N LEU A 490 41.41 -39.10 9.37
CA LEU A 490 42.34 -39.43 10.44
C LEU A 490 43.69 -38.68 10.33
N ASN A 491 44.11 -38.29 9.13
CA ASN A 491 45.28 -37.43 8.95
C ASN A 491 44.91 -35.97 9.25
N GLY A 492 45.23 -35.53 10.48
CA GLY A 492 44.97 -34.21 11.04
C GLY A 492 45.68 -33.02 10.39
N ASN A 493 45.88 -32.99 9.06
CA ASN A 493 46.35 -31.77 8.40
C ASN A 493 45.20 -30.79 8.22
N GLY A 494 45.01 -29.98 9.27
CA GLY A 494 44.25 -28.75 9.22
C GLY A 494 44.87 -27.79 8.20
N ARG A 495 44.15 -27.56 7.11
CA ARG A 495 44.06 -26.27 6.41
C ARG A 495 42.88 -26.36 5.47
N GLY A 496 41.88 -25.51 5.72
CA GLY A 496 40.66 -25.46 4.94
C GLY A 496 40.96 -25.25 3.46
N ALA A 497 40.32 -26.07 2.62
CA ALA A 497 40.20 -25.81 1.20
C ALA A 497 38.86 -26.38 0.71
N HIS A 498 37.79 -25.63 0.94
CA HIS A 498 36.67 -25.62 0.01
C HIS A 498 36.69 -24.28 -0.71
N GLY A 499 36.94 -24.33 -2.01
CA GLY A 499 36.99 -23.18 -2.90
C GLY A 499 37.29 -23.62 -4.34
N LEU A 500 36.24 -24.12 -5.00
CA LEU A 500 35.89 -23.97 -6.42
C LEU A 500 36.99 -23.83 -7.50
N ALA A 501 36.69 -24.54 -8.60
CA ALA A 501 37.08 -24.30 -9.99
C ALA A 501 38.30 -25.07 -10.52
N GLN A 502 38.01 -25.73 -11.64
CA GLN A 502 38.89 -26.39 -12.58
C GLN A 502 40.13 -25.55 -12.93
N GLY A 503 41.24 -26.25 -13.14
CA GLY A 503 42.31 -25.75 -13.98
C GLY A 503 43.70 -26.04 -13.44
N LYS A 504 44.40 -26.91 -14.18
CA LYS A 504 45.84 -27.13 -14.18
C LYS A 504 46.37 -28.17 -13.19
N SER A 505 46.81 -29.26 -13.80
CA SER A 505 47.77 -30.24 -13.30
C SER A 505 48.90 -29.58 -12.51
N PRO A 506 49.29 -30.11 -11.34
CA PRO A 506 50.63 -29.91 -10.83
C PRO A 506 51.45 -31.17 -11.10
N LYS A 507 52.15 -31.17 -12.23
CA LYS A 507 53.48 -31.80 -12.29
C LYS A 507 54.37 -31.01 -11.34
N LYS A 508 54.72 -31.57 -10.18
CA LYS A 508 56.02 -31.43 -9.49
C LYS A 508 55.91 -31.99 -8.08
N GLU A 509 56.39 -33.21 -7.90
CA GLU A 509 57.39 -33.51 -6.86
C GLU A 509 58.08 -34.82 -7.23
N LEU A 510 59.03 -34.69 -8.15
CA LEU A 510 60.14 -35.62 -8.31
C LEU A 510 61.29 -35.02 -7.51
N ALA A 511 61.65 -35.64 -6.39
CA ALA A 511 63.03 -35.89 -5.95
C ALA A 511 63.07 -36.12 -4.44
N LEU A 512 63.11 -37.40 -4.02
CA LEU A 512 64.20 -37.94 -3.21
C LEU A 512 64.01 -39.46 -3.07
N ALA A 513 65.06 -40.16 -3.45
CA ALA A 513 65.11 -41.59 -3.63
C ALA A 513 65.03 -42.37 -2.30
N LYS A 514 64.26 -43.47 -2.30
CA LYS A 514 64.71 -44.79 -1.84
C LYS A 514 63.73 -45.89 -2.31
N LYS A 515 64.33 -47.03 -2.66
CA LYS A 515 63.81 -48.17 -3.42
C LYS A 515 62.59 -48.86 -2.79
N GLY A 516 61.64 -49.21 -3.64
CA GLY A 516 60.54 -50.15 -3.43
C GLY A 516 59.35 -49.77 -4.33
N PRO A 517 58.69 -50.69 -5.06
CA PRO A 517 57.48 -50.32 -5.78
C PRO A 517 56.45 -49.79 -4.76
N PRO A 518 55.70 -48.73 -5.09
CA PRO A 518 54.72 -48.16 -4.17
C PRO A 518 53.55 -49.13 -4.05
N HIS A 519 53.62 -50.06 -3.09
CA HIS A 519 52.44 -50.82 -2.71
C HIS A 519 51.46 -49.83 -2.04
N PRO A 520 50.19 -49.74 -2.48
CA PRO A 520 49.21 -48.95 -1.78
C PRO A 520 49.15 -49.47 -0.34
N ALA A 521 49.44 -48.62 0.64
CA ALA A 521 49.43 -48.98 2.05
C ALA A 521 47.99 -49.40 2.42
N TRP A 522 47.74 -50.70 2.49
CA TRP A 522 46.50 -51.21 3.07
C TRP A 522 46.51 -50.87 4.55
N PHE A 523 45.48 -50.18 5.02
CA PHE A 523 45.34 -49.85 6.43
C PHE A 523 45.03 -51.14 7.21
N ARG A 524 46.02 -51.65 7.95
CA ARG A 524 45.92 -52.86 8.78
C ARG A 524 46.17 -52.56 10.25
N ILE A 525 45.22 -52.86 11.13
CA ILE A 525 45.26 -52.50 12.57
C ILE A 525 46.47 -53.03 13.37
N ASP A 526 47.29 -53.92 12.81
CA ASP A 526 48.52 -54.44 13.42
C ASP A 526 49.79 -53.64 13.08
N ALA A 527 49.75 -52.70 12.12
CA ALA A 527 50.94 -51.96 11.71
C ALA A 527 51.29 -50.82 12.70
N PRO A 528 52.59 -50.55 12.96
CA PRO A 528 53.03 -49.49 13.87
C PRO A 528 52.66 -48.09 13.35
N GLY A 529 52.15 -47.22 14.24
CA GLY A 529 51.79 -45.83 13.93
C GLY A 529 50.32 -45.60 13.53
N GLN A 530 49.41 -46.53 13.82
CA GLN A 530 48.01 -46.40 13.42
C GLN A 530 47.11 -45.72 14.45
N HIS A 531 46.22 -44.89 13.90
CA HIS A 531 45.31 -43.97 14.55
C HIS A 531 44.30 -44.73 15.43
N GLY A 532 44.31 -44.46 16.75
CA GLY A 532 43.53 -45.21 17.75
C GLY A 532 42.06 -45.40 17.40
N THR A 533 41.42 -44.41 16.76
CA THR A 533 40.00 -44.47 16.35
C THR A 533 39.70 -45.56 15.32
N PHE A 534 40.60 -45.83 14.37
CA PHE A 534 40.40 -46.88 13.36
C PHE A 534 40.53 -48.28 13.97
N THR A 535 41.55 -48.49 14.80
CA THR A 535 41.75 -49.74 15.53
C THR A 535 40.60 -50.01 16.49
N GLU A 536 40.10 -48.99 17.18
CA GLU A 536 38.98 -49.13 18.11
C GLU A 536 37.66 -49.45 17.38
N ALA A 537 37.42 -48.89 16.20
CA ALA A 537 36.27 -49.26 15.36
C ALA A 537 36.27 -50.76 14.99
N PHE A 538 37.43 -51.36 14.70
CA PHE A 538 37.54 -52.79 14.41
C PHE A 538 37.49 -53.69 15.65
N ARG A 539 37.87 -53.17 16.83
CA ARG A 539 37.62 -53.86 18.11
C ARG A 539 36.14 -53.85 18.47
N GLY A 540 35.46 -52.73 18.26
CA GLY A 540 34.01 -52.61 18.34
C GLY A 540 33.31 -53.58 17.40
N LEU A 541 33.68 -53.59 16.11
CA LEU A 541 33.15 -54.54 15.13
C LEU A 541 33.30 -56.00 15.58
N ARG A 542 34.48 -56.37 16.08
CA ARG A 542 34.73 -57.72 16.60
C ARG A 542 33.77 -58.06 17.74
N THR A 543 33.59 -57.17 18.71
CA THR A 543 32.67 -57.37 19.84
C THR A 543 31.22 -57.51 19.35
N SER A 544 30.77 -56.63 18.44
CA SER A 544 29.43 -56.71 17.85
C SER A 544 29.20 -58.04 17.13
N VAL A 545 30.19 -58.53 16.38
CA VAL A 545 30.12 -59.83 15.69
C VAL A 545 30.02 -61.00 16.69
N LEU A 546 30.82 -60.99 17.76
CA LEU A 546 30.78 -62.04 18.79
C LEU A 546 29.45 -62.09 19.55
N LEU A 547 28.76 -60.94 19.68
CA LEU A 547 27.47 -60.80 20.37
C LEU A 547 26.25 -60.88 19.45
N SER A 548 26.46 -60.99 18.14
CA SER A 548 25.41 -60.88 17.14
C SER A 548 24.37 -62.02 17.12
N THR A 549 24.67 -63.13 17.79
CA THR A 549 23.85 -64.34 17.87
C THR A 549 23.76 -64.80 19.32
N ALA A 550 22.55 -65.14 19.78
CA ALA A 550 22.27 -65.34 21.21
C ALA A 550 22.90 -66.63 21.82
N GLU A 551 23.11 -67.68 21.02
CA GLU A 551 23.60 -68.97 21.52
C GLU A 551 25.12 -69.15 21.40
N ARG A 552 25.70 -68.77 20.26
CA ARG A 552 27.14 -68.86 19.99
C ARG A 552 27.54 -67.91 18.87
N ALA A 553 28.74 -67.34 18.94
CA ALA A 553 29.29 -66.51 17.87
C ALA A 553 29.39 -67.31 16.55
N PRO A 554 29.14 -66.68 15.39
CA PRO A 554 29.21 -67.34 14.08
C PRO A 554 30.63 -67.81 13.79
N ARG A 555 30.77 -69.09 13.42
CA ARG A 555 32.06 -69.69 13.08
C ARG A 555 32.43 -69.51 11.61
N THR A 556 31.47 -69.22 10.74
CA THR A 556 31.69 -68.90 9.33
C THR A 556 31.01 -67.59 8.97
N LEU A 557 31.82 -66.64 8.48
CA LEU A 557 31.40 -65.29 8.16
C LEU A 557 31.71 -64.97 6.70
N LEU A 558 30.72 -64.44 5.98
CA LEU A 558 30.92 -63.86 4.65
C LEU A 558 30.92 -62.34 4.75
N VAL A 559 31.95 -61.70 4.22
CA VAL A 559 31.99 -60.24 4.08
C VAL A 559 31.78 -59.88 2.62
N THR A 560 30.78 -59.05 2.37
CA THR A 560 30.42 -58.61 1.01
C THR A 560 29.90 -57.18 1.02
N SER A 561 29.58 -56.64 -0.14
CA SER A 561 29.15 -55.25 -0.30
C SER A 561 28.10 -55.12 -1.41
N ALA A 562 27.37 -54.01 -1.46
CA ALA A 562 26.41 -53.74 -2.51
C ALA A 562 27.10 -53.41 -3.85
N ARG A 563 28.20 -52.65 -3.81
CA ARG A 563 28.94 -52.13 -4.98
C ARG A 563 30.46 -52.37 -4.85
N PRO A 564 31.21 -52.36 -5.96
CA PRO A 564 32.67 -52.40 -5.91
C PRO A 564 33.21 -51.12 -5.25
N GLY A 565 34.21 -51.26 -4.38
CA GLY A 565 34.91 -50.12 -3.78
C GLY A 565 34.48 -49.76 -2.36
N GLU A 566 33.41 -50.37 -1.81
CA GLU A 566 32.90 -50.05 -0.46
C GLU A 566 33.80 -50.54 0.69
N GLY A 567 34.93 -51.20 0.38
CA GLY A 567 35.96 -51.60 1.35
C GLY A 567 35.76 -52.96 2.02
N LYS A 568 34.97 -53.85 1.41
CA LYS A 568 34.79 -55.24 1.85
C LYS A 568 36.08 -55.97 2.26
N THR A 569 37.10 -56.01 1.39
CA THR A 569 38.38 -56.68 1.67
C THR A 569 39.10 -56.03 2.85
N THR A 570 39.07 -54.70 2.95
CA THR A 570 39.63 -53.98 4.10
C THR A 570 38.95 -54.40 5.41
N VAL A 571 37.62 -54.54 5.39
CA VAL A 571 36.84 -55.02 6.54
C VAL A 571 37.19 -56.48 6.85
N SER A 572 37.22 -57.36 5.84
CA SER A 572 37.57 -58.78 5.98
C SER A 572 38.94 -58.99 6.64
N ILE A 573 39.96 -58.26 6.15
CA ILE A 573 41.33 -58.35 6.64
C ILE A 573 41.41 -57.89 8.10
N ASN A 574 40.92 -56.68 8.38
CA ASN A 574 41.04 -56.09 9.72
C ASN A 574 40.17 -56.78 10.77
N LEU A 575 39.00 -57.28 10.38
CA LEU A 575 38.18 -58.12 11.25
C LEU A 575 38.91 -59.43 11.60
N SER A 576 39.57 -60.05 10.62
CA SER A 576 40.36 -61.28 10.84
C SER A 576 41.53 -61.04 11.79
N ILE A 577 42.25 -59.93 11.61
CA ILE A 577 43.35 -59.53 12.50
C ILE A 577 42.80 -59.27 13.92
N SER A 578 41.69 -58.53 14.03
CA SER A 578 41.06 -58.18 15.31
C SER A 578 40.62 -59.43 16.08
N LEU A 579 40.09 -60.44 15.38
CA LEU A 579 39.70 -61.73 15.95
C LEU A 579 40.90 -62.61 16.35
N ALA A 580 41.99 -62.61 15.56
CA ALA A 580 43.21 -63.37 15.86
C ALA A 580 43.93 -62.83 17.11
N GLN A 581 43.85 -61.52 17.35
CA GLN A 581 44.36 -60.89 18.57
C GLN A 581 43.67 -61.39 19.86
N LEU A 582 42.43 -61.90 19.80
CA LEU A 582 41.76 -62.52 20.96
C LEU A 582 42.25 -63.95 21.24
N GLY A 583 42.78 -64.63 20.23
CA GLY A 583 43.22 -66.01 20.34
C GLY A 583 43.32 -66.70 18.98
N PRO A 584 44.17 -67.74 18.87
CA PRO A 584 44.48 -68.40 17.61
C PRO A 584 43.28 -69.15 17.01
N GLY A 585 43.43 -69.56 15.75
CA GLY A 585 42.43 -70.34 15.02
C GLY A 585 41.48 -69.47 14.19
N VAL A 586 41.99 -68.43 13.52
CA VAL A 586 41.23 -67.67 12.51
C VAL A 586 41.77 -67.98 11.13
N LEU A 587 40.88 -68.28 10.17
CA LEU A 587 41.21 -68.50 8.77
C LEU A 587 40.53 -67.45 7.89
N LEU A 588 41.31 -66.72 7.08
CA LEU A 588 40.78 -65.81 6.06
C LEU A 588 40.90 -66.44 4.67
N ILE A 589 39.78 -66.57 3.96
CA ILE A 589 39.71 -67.11 2.61
C ILE A 589 39.40 -65.98 1.63
N ASP A 590 40.24 -65.76 0.62
CA ASP A 590 39.98 -64.83 -0.48
C ASP A 590 39.06 -65.51 -1.51
N GLY A 591 37.75 -65.31 -1.35
CA GLY A 591 36.71 -65.80 -2.25
C GLY A 591 36.38 -64.85 -3.41
N ASP A 592 37.05 -63.69 -3.53
CA ASP A 592 36.95 -62.82 -4.71
C ASP A 592 37.90 -63.31 -5.81
N LEU A 593 37.49 -64.39 -6.49
CA LEU A 593 38.24 -65.01 -7.58
C LEU A 593 38.39 -64.10 -8.80
N ARG A 594 37.64 -62.98 -8.86
CA ARG A 594 37.61 -62.05 -10.00
C ARG A 594 38.60 -60.90 -9.81
N ARG A 595 38.68 -60.35 -8.60
CA ARG A 595 39.58 -59.24 -8.26
C ARG A 595 40.29 -59.51 -6.92
N PRO A 596 41.14 -60.54 -6.83
CA PRO A 596 41.77 -60.93 -5.58
C PRO A 596 42.67 -59.82 -5.05
N SER A 597 42.60 -59.58 -3.75
CA SER A 597 43.33 -58.48 -3.11
C SER A 597 43.93 -58.82 -1.75
N VAL A 598 43.53 -59.92 -1.12
CA VAL A 598 44.05 -60.35 0.18
C VAL A 598 45.55 -60.63 0.11
N HIS A 599 46.03 -61.30 -0.94
CA HIS A 599 47.45 -61.59 -1.13
C HIS A 599 48.32 -60.32 -1.15
N ARG A 600 47.82 -59.21 -1.72
CA ARG A 600 48.53 -57.92 -1.74
C ARG A 600 48.60 -57.27 -0.36
N ALA A 601 47.60 -57.45 0.49
CA ALA A 601 47.58 -56.87 1.84
C ALA A 601 48.52 -57.59 2.82
N PHE A 602 48.75 -58.88 2.61
CA PHE A 602 49.69 -59.69 3.42
C PHE A 602 51.06 -59.89 2.78
N GLY A 603 51.29 -59.40 1.56
CA GLY A 603 52.57 -59.59 0.85
C GLY A 603 52.83 -61.03 0.44
N LEU A 604 51.78 -61.81 0.16
CA LEU A 604 51.84 -63.22 -0.22
C LEU A 604 51.81 -63.39 -1.74
N GLU A 605 52.45 -64.44 -2.26
CA GLU A 605 52.32 -64.84 -3.67
C GLU A 605 50.95 -65.47 -3.96
N ASN A 606 50.40 -65.26 -5.16
CA ASN A 606 49.04 -65.66 -5.54
C ASN A 606 48.97 -66.80 -6.57
N GLU A 607 49.85 -67.81 -6.47
CA GLU A 607 49.90 -68.93 -7.43
C GLU A 607 49.26 -70.25 -6.93
N GLY A 608 49.11 -70.43 -5.61
CA GLY A 608 48.55 -71.64 -5.01
C GLY A 608 47.54 -71.31 -3.91
N GLY A 609 46.26 -71.28 -4.30
CA GLY A 609 45.14 -70.81 -3.48
C GLY A 609 43.85 -71.60 -3.68
N VAL A 610 42.70 -70.99 -3.37
CA VAL A 610 41.35 -71.59 -3.47
C VAL A 610 41.12 -72.24 -4.85
N VAL A 611 41.47 -71.56 -5.93
CA VAL A 611 41.25 -72.05 -7.31
C VAL A 611 41.95 -73.39 -7.54
N ARG A 612 43.21 -73.53 -7.11
CA ARG A 612 44.01 -74.76 -7.31
C ARG A 612 43.45 -75.95 -6.53
N TYR A 613 42.88 -75.69 -5.35
CA TYR A 613 42.15 -76.71 -4.58
C TYR A 613 40.85 -77.12 -5.27
N LEU A 614 40.08 -76.16 -5.81
CA LEU A 614 38.79 -76.45 -6.45
C LEU A 614 38.94 -77.17 -7.79
N THR A 615 40.04 -76.95 -8.53
CA THR A 615 40.31 -77.62 -9.82
C THR A 615 41.02 -78.98 -9.71
N GLY A 616 41.24 -79.52 -8.51
CA GLY A 616 41.59 -80.93 -8.31
C GLY A 616 43.08 -81.28 -8.11
N GLY A 617 43.91 -80.38 -7.56
CA GLY A 617 45.35 -80.62 -7.46
C GLY A 617 45.91 -81.06 -6.09
N GLN A 618 45.31 -80.66 -4.96
CA GLN A 618 45.93 -80.75 -3.61
C GLN A 618 44.87 -80.77 -2.49
N ASP A 619 45.24 -81.20 -1.27
CA ASP A 619 44.45 -81.00 -0.03
C ASP A 619 44.38 -79.50 0.30
N TRP A 620 43.26 -79.03 0.86
CA TRP A 620 43.13 -77.61 1.20
C TRP A 620 44.14 -77.14 2.23
N ARG A 621 44.61 -78.01 3.13
CA ARG A 621 45.66 -77.68 4.11
C ARG A 621 46.99 -77.32 3.46
N GLN A 622 47.24 -77.77 2.22
CA GLN A 622 48.44 -77.44 1.47
C GLN A 622 48.40 -76.04 0.83
N VAL A 623 47.20 -75.45 0.68
CA VAL A 623 47.04 -74.08 0.15
C VAL A 623 46.89 -73.03 1.25
N VAL A 624 46.86 -73.45 2.52
CA VAL A 624 46.89 -72.55 3.69
C VAL A 624 48.29 -71.96 3.82
N ARG A 625 48.36 -70.64 3.98
CA ARG A 625 49.61 -69.90 4.19
C ARG A 625 49.54 -69.11 5.49
N PRO A 626 50.61 -69.06 6.29
CA PRO A 626 50.65 -68.19 7.45
C PRO A 626 50.61 -66.73 7.00
N SER A 627 49.80 -65.91 7.68
CA SER A 627 49.65 -64.48 7.36
C SER A 627 50.85 -63.61 7.79
N GLY A 628 51.76 -64.18 8.57
CA GLY A 628 52.81 -63.45 9.30
C GLY A 628 52.38 -62.94 10.68
N LEU A 629 51.10 -63.11 11.05
CA LEU A 629 50.55 -62.79 12.37
C LEU A 629 50.23 -64.05 13.16
N ALA A 630 50.50 -64.03 14.47
CA ALA A 630 50.16 -65.14 15.34
C ALA A 630 48.64 -65.36 15.37
N GLY A 631 48.20 -66.59 15.09
CA GLY A 631 46.79 -66.99 15.19
C GLY A 631 45.91 -66.70 13.98
N LEU A 632 46.46 -66.19 12.88
CA LEU A 632 45.76 -65.94 11.61
C LEU A 632 46.43 -66.65 10.44
N ASP A 633 45.67 -67.53 9.78
CA ASP A 633 46.06 -68.18 8.54
C ASP A 633 45.22 -67.65 7.36
N VAL A 634 45.78 -67.72 6.15
CA VAL A 634 45.18 -67.15 4.94
C VAL A 634 45.21 -68.16 3.80
N ILE A 635 44.08 -68.31 3.11
CA ILE A 635 44.00 -68.95 1.79
C ILE A 635 43.77 -67.86 0.75
N VAL A 636 44.78 -67.61 -0.09
CA VAL A 636 44.67 -66.67 -1.21
C VAL A 636 43.79 -67.26 -2.32
N SER A 637 43.26 -66.44 -3.22
CA SER A 637 42.39 -66.91 -4.30
C SER A 637 43.13 -67.84 -5.26
N GLY A 638 44.34 -67.47 -5.68
CA GLY A 638 44.99 -68.02 -6.88
C GLY A 638 44.68 -67.21 -8.14
N PRO A 639 45.18 -67.64 -9.31
CA PRO A 639 44.95 -66.97 -10.59
C PRO A 639 43.46 -67.01 -10.97
N MET A 640 42.98 -65.95 -11.65
CA MET A 640 41.57 -65.82 -12.03
C MET A 640 41.14 -66.99 -12.93
N PRO A 641 40.15 -67.81 -12.52
CA PRO A 641 39.67 -68.93 -13.32
C PRO A 641 38.68 -68.47 -14.39
N PRO A 642 38.45 -69.27 -15.46
CA PRO A 642 37.46 -68.96 -16.48
C PRO A 642 36.02 -68.96 -15.92
N ASN A 643 35.71 -69.87 -14.98
CA ASN A 643 34.36 -70.05 -14.41
C ASN A 643 34.33 -69.89 -12.87
N PRO A 644 34.46 -68.67 -12.31
CA PRO A 644 34.48 -68.43 -10.87
C PRO A 644 33.25 -68.96 -10.11
N ALA A 645 32.04 -68.68 -10.60
CA ALA A 645 30.80 -69.01 -9.91
C ALA A 645 30.56 -70.52 -9.79
N GLU A 646 30.89 -71.28 -10.84
CA GLU A 646 30.77 -72.74 -10.86
C GLU A 646 31.71 -73.38 -9.83
N LEU A 647 32.96 -72.91 -9.77
CA LEU A 647 33.94 -73.37 -8.79
C LEU A 647 33.48 -73.08 -7.36
N LEU A 648 32.95 -71.89 -7.08
CA LEU A 648 32.43 -71.53 -5.76
C LEU A 648 31.16 -72.29 -5.38
N SER A 649 30.34 -72.71 -6.35
CA SER A 649 29.15 -73.54 -6.12
C SER A 649 29.44 -75.03 -5.94
N SER A 650 30.68 -75.46 -6.19
CA SER A 650 31.06 -76.87 -6.17
C SER A 650 30.99 -77.50 -4.77
N GLU A 651 30.80 -78.81 -4.70
CA GLU A 651 30.80 -79.54 -3.42
C GLU A 651 32.16 -79.48 -2.73
N ARG A 652 33.26 -79.30 -3.49
CA ARG A 652 34.61 -79.07 -2.92
C ARG A 652 34.67 -77.77 -2.12
N MET A 653 34.04 -76.69 -2.59
CA MET A 653 33.99 -75.43 -1.82
C MET A 653 33.22 -75.60 -0.51
N ARG A 654 32.10 -76.32 -0.55
CA ARG A 654 31.33 -76.65 0.65
C ARG A 654 32.14 -77.52 1.61
N GLN A 655 32.87 -78.50 1.08
CA GLN A 655 33.76 -79.35 1.86
C GLN A 655 34.87 -78.54 2.53
N LEU A 656 35.52 -77.64 1.80
CA LEU A 656 36.52 -76.72 2.33
C LEU A 656 35.99 -75.93 3.52
N ILE A 657 34.84 -75.27 3.37
CA ILE A 657 34.26 -74.45 4.45
C ILE A 657 33.92 -75.33 5.65
N ARG A 658 33.28 -76.49 5.44
CA ARG A 658 32.89 -77.41 6.53
C ARG A 658 34.09 -77.96 7.29
N GLU A 659 35.15 -78.37 6.59
CA GLU A 659 36.37 -78.88 7.21
C GLU A 659 37.14 -77.77 7.94
N ALA A 660 37.31 -76.62 7.30
CA ALA A 660 37.94 -75.45 7.92
C ALA A 660 37.20 -75.00 9.19
N THR A 661 35.87 -75.08 9.22
CA THR A 661 35.06 -74.74 10.41
C THR A 661 35.26 -75.71 11.59
N ARG A 662 35.75 -76.93 11.33
CA ARG A 662 36.08 -77.90 12.39
C ARG A 662 37.46 -77.65 12.99
N GLU A 663 38.39 -77.15 12.19
CA GLU A 663 39.80 -76.91 12.59
C GLU A 663 40.06 -75.50 13.09
N TYR A 664 39.33 -74.50 12.57
CA TYR A 664 39.45 -73.10 12.95
C TYR A 664 38.26 -72.68 13.80
N ARG A 665 38.51 -71.81 14.79
CA ARG A 665 37.49 -71.18 15.62
C ARG A 665 36.57 -70.27 14.80
N CYS A 666 37.13 -69.58 13.80
CA CYS A 666 36.40 -68.70 12.91
C CYS A 666 37.00 -68.70 11.51
N VAL A 667 36.16 -68.82 10.49
CA VAL A 667 36.51 -68.73 9.07
C VAL A 667 35.82 -67.51 8.47
N ILE A 668 36.60 -66.58 7.94
CA ILE A 668 36.12 -65.36 7.27
C ILE A 668 36.37 -65.52 5.77
N ILE A 669 35.36 -65.22 4.96
CA ILE A 669 35.44 -65.30 3.50
C ILE A 669 35.25 -63.90 2.94
N ASP A 670 36.27 -63.38 2.24
CA ASP A 670 36.15 -62.18 1.41
C ASP A 670 35.44 -62.55 0.10
N SER A 671 34.56 -61.71 -0.42
CA SER A 671 33.73 -62.06 -1.59
C SER A 671 33.46 -60.86 -2.48
N PRO A 672 33.15 -61.02 -3.78
CA PRO A 672 32.87 -59.87 -4.64
C PRO A 672 31.55 -59.16 -4.24
N PRO A 673 31.20 -58.01 -4.85
CA PRO A 673 29.94 -57.29 -4.53
C PRO A 673 28.68 -58.04 -4.98
N LEU A 674 27.65 -58.05 -4.14
CA LEU A 674 26.38 -58.80 -4.32
C LEU A 674 25.60 -58.42 -5.58
N LEU A 675 25.53 -57.12 -5.92
CA LEU A 675 24.71 -56.66 -7.04
C LEU A 675 25.40 -56.85 -8.40
N ASN A 676 26.71 -57.11 -8.40
CA ASN A 676 27.50 -57.21 -9.62
C ASN A 676 27.61 -58.65 -10.13
N VAL A 677 27.76 -59.63 -9.22
CA VAL A 677 28.02 -61.03 -9.58
C VAL A 677 27.34 -62.00 -8.61
N ALA A 678 27.06 -63.21 -9.08
CA ALA A 678 26.32 -64.22 -8.31
C ALA A 678 27.15 -64.89 -7.18
N ASP A 679 28.47 -64.83 -7.29
CA ASP A 679 29.46 -65.53 -6.46
C ASP A 679 29.18 -65.38 -4.94
N SER A 680 28.90 -64.16 -4.46
CA SER A 680 28.67 -63.89 -3.04
C SER A 680 27.31 -64.39 -2.55
N ARG A 681 26.30 -64.46 -3.43
CA ARG A 681 25.00 -65.08 -3.09
C ARG A 681 25.15 -66.59 -2.93
N ILE A 682 26.01 -67.22 -3.74
CA ILE A 682 26.31 -68.64 -3.64
C ILE A 682 27.03 -68.92 -2.31
N LEU A 683 28.09 -68.16 -2.01
CA LEU A 683 28.82 -68.28 -0.75
C LEU A 683 27.95 -68.00 0.48
N ALA A 684 26.98 -67.08 0.37
CA ALA A 684 26.06 -66.76 1.45
C ALA A 684 25.24 -67.97 1.93
N THR A 685 24.97 -68.95 1.04
CA THR A 685 24.26 -70.19 1.40
C THR A 685 25.11 -71.19 2.17
N MET A 686 26.43 -70.96 2.28
CA MET A 686 27.41 -71.88 2.87
C MET A 686 27.98 -71.40 4.21
N VAL A 687 27.57 -70.22 4.68
CA VAL A 687 28.07 -69.58 5.91
C VAL A 687 26.97 -69.39 6.95
N GLU A 688 27.34 -69.27 8.22
CA GLU A 688 26.41 -69.04 9.34
C GLU A 688 25.91 -67.59 9.39
N GLY A 689 26.67 -66.63 8.86
CA GLY A 689 26.10 -65.32 8.58
C GLY A 689 26.97 -64.34 7.80
N LEU A 690 26.34 -63.23 7.42
CA LEU A 690 26.84 -62.28 6.44
C LEU A 690 26.97 -60.87 7.03
N ILE A 691 28.11 -60.24 6.78
CA ILE A 691 28.36 -58.83 7.08
C ILE A 691 28.27 -58.05 5.76
N LEU A 692 27.33 -57.11 5.70
CA LEU A 692 27.16 -56.24 4.54
C LEU A 692 27.92 -54.92 4.76
N VAL A 693 28.94 -54.67 3.95
CA VAL A 693 29.72 -53.43 3.99
C VAL A 693 29.08 -52.42 3.04
N VAL A 694 28.82 -51.20 3.54
CA VAL A 694 28.21 -50.09 2.82
C VAL A 694 29.09 -48.87 2.96
N GLU A 695 29.33 -48.13 1.88
CA GLU A 695 30.09 -46.88 1.94
C GLU A 695 29.21 -45.72 2.46
N GLY A 696 29.61 -45.15 3.59
CA GLY A 696 28.94 -44.01 4.22
C GLY A 696 28.99 -42.75 3.36
N GLY A 697 27.83 -42.18 3.05
CA GLY A 697 27.69 -41.02 2.16
C GLY A 697 27.92 -41.29 0.67
N GLY A 698 28.35 -42.50 0.30
CA GLY A 698 28.59 -42.91 -1.10
C GLY A 698 27.49 -43.81 -1.66
N THR A 699 26.89 -44.67 -0.83
CA THR A 699 25.92 -45.66 -1.29
C THR A 699 24.48 -45.19 -1.10
N PRO A 700 23.68 -45.11 -2.20
CA PRO A 700 22.26 -44.83 -2.13
C PRO A 700 21.50 -45.88 -1.31
N ARG A 701 20.54 -45.43 -0.50
CA ARG A 701 19.67 -46.26 0.36
C ARG A 701 19.04 -47.42 -0.39
N GLU A 702 18.54 -47.16 -1.59
CA GLU A 702 17.89 -48.16 -2.46
C GLU A 702 18.84 -49.31 -2.85
N LEU A 703 20.13 -49.02 -3.09
CA LEU A 703 21.10 -50.04 -3.48
C LEU A 703 21.46 -50.94 -2.30
N ALA A 704 21.61 -50.38 -1.10
CA ALA A 704 21.83 -51.16 0.11
C ALA A 704 20.62 -52.08 0.42
N GLN A 705 19.39 -51.57 0.26
CA GLN A 705 18.17 -52.37 0.42
C GLN A 705 18.08 -53.52 -0.59
N ARG A 706 18.43 -53.25 -1.87
CA ARG A 706 18.49 -54.29 -2.90
C ARG A 706 19.53 -55.37 -2.57
N ALA A 707 20.72 -54.98 -2.12
CA ALA A 707 21.76 -55.93 -1.74
C ALA A 707 21.30 -56.83 -0.58
N GLN A 708 20.67 -56.25 0.45
CA GLN A 708 20.09 -57.01 1.55
C GLN A 708 18.97 -57.95 1.08
N ALA A 709 18.09 -57.50 0.18
CA ALA A 709 17.03 -58.32 -0.39
C ALA A 709 17.60 -59.52 -1.17
N CYS A 710 18.67 -59.33 -1.95
CA CYS A 710 19.35 -60.43 -2.65
C CYS A 710 19.86 -61.52 -1.71
N VAL A 711 20.33 -61.15 -0.51
CA VAL A 711 20.80 -62.10 0.52
C VAL A 711 19.62 -62.79 1.19
N ARG A 712 18.59 -62.04 1.59
CA ARG A 712 17.38 -62.61 2.20
C ARG A 712 16.68 -63.61 1.28
N ASN A 713 16.63 -63.34 -0.03
CA ASN A 713 16.00 -64.21 -1.02
C ASN A 713 16.67 -65.59 -1.15
N VAL A 714 17.96 -65.71 -0.82
CA VAL A 714 18.67 -67.00 -0.80
C VAL A 714 18.67 -67.67 0.57
N GLY A 715 17.93 -67.13 1.54
CA GLY A 715 17.79 -67.68 2.88
C GLY A 715 18.99 -67.46 3.81
N ALA A 716 19.94 -66.59 3.44
CA ALA A 716 21.10 -66.30 4.26
C ALA A 716 20.81 -65.19 5.28
N ALA A 717 21.41 -65.31 6.48
CA ALA A 717 21.23 -64.36 7.57
C ALA A 717 22.23 -63.19 7.46
N VAL A 718 21.70 -61.96 7.33
CA VAL A 718 22.51 -60.73 7.45
C VAL A 718 22.65 -60.41 8.93
N ILE A 719 23.85 -60.61 9.46
CA ILE A 719 24.19 -60.37 10.87
C ILE A 719 24.14 -58.87 11.19
N GLY A 720 24.54 -58.04 10.22
CA GLY A 720 24.42 -56.61 10.31
C GLY A 720 25.24 -55.90 9.25
N VAL A 721 25.25 -54.57 9.32
CA VAL A 721 25.86 -53.69 8.34
C VAL A 721 27.06 -52.98 8.93
N VAL A 722 28.14 -52.87 8.15
CA VAL A 722 29.30 -52.05 8.49
C VAL A 722 29.29 -50.83 7.59
N LEU A 723 29.13 -49.63 8.17
CA LEU A 723 29.27 -48.38 7.44
C LEU A 723 30.74 -48.01 7.39
N ASN A 724 31.33 -48.10 6.21
CA ASN A 724 32.74 -47.85 5.98
C ASN A 724 32.99 -46.50 5.29
N ASN A 725 34.20 -45.96 5.43
CA ASN A 725 34.64 -44.70 4.82
C ASN A 725 33.84 -43.46 5.29
N LEU A 726 33.41 -43.43 6.55
CA LEU A 726 32.67 -42.29 7.09
C LEU A 726 33.57 -41.06 7.29
N ASP A 727 33.10 -39.91 6.84
CA ASP A 727 33.73 -38.62 7.16
C ASP A 727 33.18 -38.08 8.48
N LEU A 728 33.92 -38.34 9.57
CA LEU A 728 33.57 -37.89 10.93
C LEU A 728 33.48 -36.36 11.06
N ARG A 729 34.02 -35.59 10.10
CA ARG A 729 33.97 -34.11 10.12
C ARG A 729 32.70 -33.55 9.49
N ALA A 730 32.08 -34.29 8.57
CA ALA A 730 30.93 -33.83 7.80
C ALA A 730 29.60 -33.98 8.57
N ASP A 731 29.53 -34.90 9.54
CA ASP A 731 28.28 -35.34 10.16
C ASP A 731 27.92 -34.61 11.48
N GLY A 732 28.15 -33.29 11.49
CA GLY A 732 27.48 -32.40 12.46
C GLY A 732 27.70 -32.74 13.94
N GLY A 733 28.94 -32.76 14.41
CA GLY A 733 29.30 -32.58 15.83
C GLY A 733 28.94 -33.70 16.82
N TYR A 734 27.90 -34.50 16.58
CA TYR A 734 27.38 -35.44 17.57
C TYR A 734 28.27 -36.67 17.74
N TYR A 735 28.68 -37.31 16.63
CA TYR A 735 29.62 -38.45 16.68
C TYR A 735 31.08 -38.04 16.87
N ALA A 736 31.47 -36.85 16.39
CA ALA A 736 32.82 -36.32 16.60
C ALA A 736 33.11 -36.09 18.09
N GLN A 737 32.11 -35.75 18.89
CA GLN A 737 32.25 -35.51 20.32
C GLN A 737 32.33 -36.83 21.12
N TYR A 738 31.59 -37.87 20.70
CA TYR A 738 31.65 -39.22 21.29
C TYR A 738 33.03 -39.89 21.14
N TYR A 739 33.78 -39.56 20.09
CA TYR A 739 35.16 -40.03 19.88
C TYR A 739 36.25 -39.07 20.39
N ARG A 740 35.90 -37.86 20.87
CA ARG A 740 36.87 -36.85 21.33
C ARG A 740 37.13 -36.89 22.83
N ASP A 741 36.18 -37.39 23.62
CA ASP A 741 36.21 -37.22 25.07
C ASP A 741 36.82 -38.39 25.88
N ASP A 742 37.39 -39.43 25.26
CA ASP A 742 37.99 -40.54 26.03
C ASP A 742 39.41 -41.01 25.56
N TYR A 743 40.36 -40.83 26.49
CA TYR A 743 41.52 -41.69 26.81
C TYR A 743 42.88 -41.65 26.08
N TYR A 744 43.20 -40.68 25.19
CA TYR A 744 44.61 -40.51 24.75
C TYR A 744 45.07 -39.05 24.70
N THR A 745 45.36 -38.48 25.88
CA THR A 745 46.37 -37.42 26.01
C THR A 745 47.70 -38.09 26.35
N THR A 746 48.49 -38.42 25.33
CA THR A 746 49.92 -38.66 25.55
C THR A 746 50.59 -37.31 25.84
N PRO A 747 51.32 -37.14 26.96
CA PRO A 747 52.08 -35.93 27.21
C PRO A 747 53.28 -35.91 26.27
N GLU A 748 53.26 -35.06 25.25
CA GLU A 748 54.46 -34.78 24.46
C GLU A 748 55.45 -33.99 25.31
N ALA A 749 56.63 -34.59 25.48
CA ALA A 749 57.77 -34.00 26.16
C ALA A 749 58.23 -32.73 25.42
N SER A 750 58.10 -31.58 26.08
CA SER A 750 58.71 -30.34 25.65
C SER A 750 60.24 -30.46 25.73
N THR A 751 60.89 -30.57 24.57
CA THR A 751 62.32 -30.33 24.45
C THR A 751 62.58 -29.30 23.37
N ASN A 752 63.34 -28.28 23.78
CA ASN A 752 64.05 -27.26 23.00
C ASN A 752 63.27 -26.04 22.51
N GLY A 753 63.58 -24.90 23.12
CA GLY A 753 63.25 -23.60 22.57
C GLY A 753 63.63 -22.37 23.41
N ASP A 754 64.76 -22.35 24.14
CA ASP A 754 65.26 -21.10 24.75
C ASP A 754 66.80 -21.06 24.76
N ALA A 755 67.38 -20.58 23.66
CA ALA A 755 68.77 -20.14 23.59
C ALA A 755 68.98 -19.22 22.38
N ALA A 756 68.39 -18.03 22.38
CA ALA A 756 68.75 -16.96 21.43
C ALA A 756 68.24 -15.58 21.87
N HIS A 757 68.65 -15.08 23.04
CA HIS A 757 68.56 -13.64 23.34
C HIS A 757 69.67 -13.22 24.31
N ALA A 758 70.90 -13.12 23.80
CA ALA A 758 71.96 -12.31 24.38
C ALA A 758 73.00 -11.99 23.29
N ALA A 759 73.57 -10.78 23.35
CA ALA A 759 74.62 -10.23 22.49
C ALA A 759 74.17 -9.53 21.18
N LYS A 760 73.62 -8.32 21.31
CA LYS A 760 74.05 -7.17 20.50
C LYS A 760 74.22 -5.96 21.42
N ALA A 761 75.47 -5.67 21.74
CA ALA A 761 75.90 -4.55 22.55
C ALA A 761 76.14 -3.31 21.68
N HIS A 762 75.92 -2.15 22.29
CA HIS A 762 76.70 -0.90 22.18
C HIS A 762 77.51 -0.63 20.91
N GLN A 763 77.14 0.42 20.17
CA GLN A 763 77.98 1.59 19.80
C GLN A 763 77.21 2.47 18.80
N GLY A 764 77.09 3.77 19.11
CA GLY A 764 76.50 4.80 18.23
C GLY A 764 75.32 5.51 18.84
#